data_AF-A0A1E7FWX8-F1
#
_entry.id   AF-A0A1E7FWX8-F1
#
_cell.length_a   1.000
_cell.length_b   1.000
_cell.length_c   1.000
_cell.angle_alpha   90.00
_cell.angle_beta   90.00
_cell.angle_gamma   90.00
#
_symmetry.space_group_name_H-M   'P 1'
#
loop_
_entity.id
_entity.type
_entity.pdbx_description
1 polymer ?
#
loop_
_entity_poly.entity_id
_entity_poly.type
_entity_poly.pdbx_seq_one_letter_code
_entity_poly.pdbx_strand_id
1 'polypeptide(L)'
;MGVEGKHGSRLGCIVLLFTSCLSFQTNLPIIPVTRSGWRSRSSSSSWQSERPPPSSSSSSSSPRPIRRSVRNYLVPYDPSSSAYNLSDNMSNGTSSNLYSSNDANNISINDSIENSSSNNFVQDKTSTYTLGISRHFFEEMEERSGKDYRWIKPLTKPVSQVMIHDIQRRSKCYVSDWTDGFKNMKKVIPAVLFLYFACLSPAISFGTIASQITNDSIGVVEFLLSAGCSGMVYSVICGQPMAFIAPTGLTLAFISGLFRFCTLKGLPFFPVYSWVGLWASFFFTFLGLGGSSQLIRYCTRFTDEIFNALLSVTFIYEAVVSIRRNFEEADPHNLTTPFVALAMAYTTYRATDKAASFESSKFLDQRIRRFVKNFGPVIIFCAMSGLNCLPSFDKFHIRTLSVPDTFQLAGGRNFVVAINSIPNKVKLLCSLPAVLLTALFFMDQNISVRVVNNPDNKLKKGAAYNLDMVALGLITGVLSVLGLPWMCGATVQSMNHVKALTDSVYNAETGETEIVDVTETRLTGFLVHAMIAGSLLLLPLVRLIPIPVVSGVFLFLGRKLMKGNSFLQRIRDTFVEKKRLLEDNPIRMLGRKRTALFTIIQSLCLMGLWAFKQNPSTAIFFPSAIGMLMVIRIFVLPKIFDEEELVELGDPTPNLHLSDGVI
;
A
#
# COMPACT_ATOMS: atom_id res chain seq x y z
N MET A 1 51.46 -4.39 -26.42
CA MET A 1 51.61 -4.51 -24.96
C MET A 1 50.93 -3.30 -24.34
N GLY A 2 49.88 -3.35 -23.53
CA GLY A 2 49.07 -4.43 -22.97
C GLY A 2 47.64 -3.90 -22.76
N VAL A 3 46.71 -4.84 -22.67
CA VAL A 3 45.26 -4.67 -22.62
C VAL A 3 44.80 -4.49 -21.16
N GLU A 4 44.15 -3.38 -20.85
CA GLU A 4 43.19 -3.22 -19.74
C GLU A 4 42.08 -2.30 -20.27
N GLY A 5 40.79 -2.61 -20.27
CA GLY A 5 40.03 -3.63 -19.57
C GLY A 5 38.62 -3.11 -19.36
N LYS A 6 37.86 -2.93 -20.45
CA LYS A 6 36.45 -2.52 -20.50
C LYS A 6 35.57 -3.36 -19.56
N HIS A 7 35.20 -2.92 -18.35
CA HIS A 7 34.18 -3.61 -17.52
C HIS A 7 33.36 -2.67 -16.59
N GLY A 8 33.03 -1.46 -17.05
CA GLY A 8 32.21 -0.50 -16.28
C GLY A 8 30.73 -0.38 -16.70
N SER A 9 30.26 -1.11 -17.72
CA SER A 9 29.09 -0.69 -18.52
C SER A 9 27.83 -1.56 -18.42
N ARG A 10 27.61 -2.34 -17.35
CA ARG A 10 26.42 -3.22 -17.24
C ARG A 10 25.40 -2.87 -16.14
N LEU A 11 25.77 -2.07 -15.13
CA LEU A 11 24.86 -1.71 -14.03
C LEU A 11 24.13 -0.37 -14.25
N GLY A 12 24.79 0.58 -14.92
CA GLY A 12 24.17 1.82 -15.39
C GLY A 12 22.96 1.56 -16.30
N CYS A 13 22.94 0.44 -17.03
CA CYS A 13 21.80 0.04 -17.87
C CYS A 13 20.51 -0.27 -17.09
N ILE A 14 20.57 -0.73 -15.84
CA ILE A 14 19.36 -1.11 -15.09
C ILE A 14 18.70 0.13 -14.48
N VAL A 15 19.50 1.06 -13.96
CA VAL A 15 18.99 2.35 -13.45
C VAL A 15 18.61 3.27 -14.60
N LEU A 16 19.37 3.24 -15.72
CA LEU A 16 18.93 3.85 -16.98
C LEU A 16 17.68 3.18 -17.53
N LEU A 17 17.43 1.88 -17.34
CA LEU A 17 16.13 1.29 -17.72
C LEU A 17 14.98 1.88 -16.91
N PHE A 18 15.18 2.18 -15.61
CA PHE A 18 14.19 2.86 -14.78
C PHE A 18 13.96 4.32 -15.20
N THR A 19 15.00 5.10 -15.50
CA THR A 19 14.85 6.49 -15.97
C THR A 19 14.50 6.63 -17.47
N SER A 20 14.91 5.69 -18.32
CA SER A 20 14.52 5.60 -19.73
C SER A 20 13.07 5.13 -19.90
N CYS A 21 12.54 4.29 -19.00
CA CYS A 21 11.09 4.01 -18.96
C CYS A 21 10.28 5.27 -18.59
N LEU A 22 10.77 6.12 -17.68
CA LEU A 22 10.17 7.44 -17.41
C LEU A 22 10.29 8.38 -18.62
N SER A 23 11.37 8.31 -19.39
CA SER A 23 11.56 9.13 -20.61
C SER A 23 10.74 8.64 -21.81
N PHE A 24 10.34 7.36 -21.84
CA PHE A 24 9.42 6.84 -22.87
C PHE A 24 7.99 7.39 -22.69
N GLN A 25 7.66 7.91 -21.50
CA GLN A 25 6.37 8.52 -21.17
C GLN A 25 6.15 9.87 -21.89
N THR A 26 7.21 10.54 -22.36
CA THR A 26 7.10 11.83 -23.08
C THR A 26 7.05 11.70 -24.60
N ASN A 27 7.20 10.49 -25.15
CA ASN A 27 7.25 10.23 -26.60
C ASN A 27 6.18 9.24 -27.11
N LEU A 28 5.07 9.09 -26.40
CA LEU A 28 3.86 8.50 -27.00
C LEU A 28 3.15 9.58 -27.84
N PRO A 29 2.88 9.32 -29.14
CA PRO A 29 2.18 10.30 -29.96
C PRO A 29 0.78 10.53 -29.40
N ILE A 30 0.50 11.79 -29.06
CA ILE A 30 -0.87 12.28 -28.83
C ILE A 30 -1.63 12.05 -30.14
N ILE A 31 -2.54 11.09 -30.14
CA ILE A 31 -3.45 10.86 -31.27
C ILE A 31 -4.35 12.10 -31.37
N PRO A 32 -4.33 12.86 -32.48
CA PRO A 32 -5.26 13.97 -32.64
C PRO A 32 -6.64 13.40 -32.93
N VAL A 33 -7.60 13.65 -32.03
CA VAL A 33 -9.03 13.43 -32.31
C VAL A 33 -9.44 14.46 -33.36
N THR A 34 -9.54 14.02 -34.62
CA THR A 34 -10.05 14.83 -35.72
C THR A 34 -11.54 15.10 -35.52
N ARG A 35 -11.87 16.39 -35.43
CA ARG A 35 -13.22 16.92 -35.47
C ARG A 35 -13.68 16.94 -36.93
N SER A 36 -14.56 16.03 -37.34
CA SER A 36 -15.34 16.21 -38.57
C SER A 36 -16.68 15.45 -38.53
N GLY A 37 -17.76 16.23 -38.47
CA GLY A 37 -18.98 15.96 -39.23
C GLY A 37 -20.01 15.02 -38.63
N TRP A 38 -20.88 15.55 -37.76
CA TRP A 38 -22.30 15.21 -37.83
C TRP A 38 -23.13 16.50 -37.84
N ARG A 39 -23.71 16.73 -39.02
CA ARG A 39 -24.54 17.87 -39.39
C ARG A 39 -25.96 17.64 -38.86
N SER A 40 -26.62 18.76 -38.57
CA SER A 40 -28.01 18.94 -38.17
C SER A 40 -29.03 18.02 -38.84
N ARG A 41 -29.98 17.50 -38.06
CA ARG A 41 -31.38 17.39 -38.50
C ARG A 41 -32.29 17.88 -37.38
N SER A 42 -32.69 19.15 -37.51
CA SER A 42 -33.85 19.74 -36.87
C SER A 42 -35.09 19.36 -37.68
N SER A 43 -36.12 18.84 -37.01
CA SER A 43 -37.51 18.99 -37.45
C SER A 43 -38.40 19.06 -36.20
N SER A 44 -39.06 20.20 -36.11
CA SER A 44 -39.95 20.72 -35.07
C SER A 44 -41.38 20.18 -35.15
N SER A 45 -42.02 20.00 -33.98
CA SER A 45 -43.47 20.22 -33.72
C SER A 45 -43.69 20.02 -32.21
N SER A 46 -43.73 21.03 -31.34
CA SER A 46 -44.73 22.09 -31.11
C SER A 46 -45.86 21.67 -30.14
N TRP A 47 -46.01 22.48 -29.07
CA TRP A 47 -47.14 22.64 -28.12
C TRP A 47 -47.38 21.48 -27.11
N GLN A 48 -47.75 21.68 -25.84
CA GLN A 48 -48.44 22.78 -25.18
C GLN A 48 -48.21 22.74 -23.65
N SER A 49 -48.38 23.90 -23.02
CA SER A 49 -48.36 24.24 -21.60
C SER A 49 -49.41 23.53 -20.74
N GLU A 50 -49.13 23.37 -19.43
CA GLU A 50 -50.07 23.77 -18.35
C GLU A 50 -49.40 23.77 -16.96
N ARG A 51 -49.38 24.95 -16.35
CA ARG A 51 -49.50 25.25 -14.90
C ARG A 51 -50.68 26.24 -14.81
N PRO A 52 -51.53 26.28 -13.76
CA PRO A 52 -51.19 27.00 -12.50
C PRO A 52 -51.98 26.45 -11.26
N PRO A 53 -52.29 27.21 -10.16
CA PRO A 53 -51.51 27.21 -8.91
C PRO A 53 -52.40 27.08 -7.61
N PRO A 54 -52.19 27.75 -6.44
CA PRO A 54 -52.21 27.13 -5.11
C PRO A 54 -53.37 27.56 -4.18
N SER A 55 -53.51 26.94 -3.01
CA SER A 55 -54.23 27.54 -1.87
C SER A 55 -53.75 27.04 -0.50
N SER A 56 -53.81 27.98 0.44
CA SER A 56 -53.28 28.06 1.80
C SER A 56 -54.16 27.45 2.89
N SER A 57 -53.58 27.06 4.03
CA SER A 57 -54.07 27.50 5.35
C SER A 57 -53.05 27.27 6.47
N SER A 58 -53.11 28.16 7.45
CA SER A 58 -52.18 28.43 8.54
C SER A 58 -52.85 28.23 9.90
N SER A 59 -52.10 27.83 10.93
CA SER A 59 -52.21 28.27 12.34
C SER A 59 -51.01 27.66 13.11
N SER A 60 -50.02 28.39 13.63
CA SER A 60 -49.94 29.43 14.67
C SER A 60 -50.14 28.94 16.11
N SER A 61 -49.03 28.68 16.82
CA SER A 61 -48.89 28.99 18.25
C SER A 61 -47.41 29.01 18.66
N SER A 62 -46.86 30.21 18.87
CA SER A 62 -45.79 30.50 19.83
C SER A 62 -46.46 30.95 21.17
N PRO A 63 -45.79 31.34 22.29
CA PRO A 63 -44.35 31.58 22.52
C PRO A 63 -43.80 31.20 23.94
N ARG A 64 -42.47 31.36 24.09
CA ARG A 64 -41.70 31.89 25.25
C ARG A 64 -40.67 30.99 25.99
N PRO A 65 -39.55 31.60 26.45
CA PRO A 65 -38.36 30.96 27.02
C PRO A 65 -38.28 31.11 28.56
N ILE A 66 -37.29 30.50 29.25
CA ILE A 66 -36.61 31.02 30.47
C ILE A 66 -35.57 30.01 31.07
N ARG A 67 -34.36 30.54 31.32
CA ARG A 67 -33.32 30.34 32.37
C ARG A 67 -32.70 28.98 32.79
N ARG A 68 -31.35 29.04 32.76
CA ARG A 68 -30.32 28.74 33.80
C ARG A 68 -30.24 27.34 34.42
N SER A 69 -29.03 26.77 34.40
CA SER A 69 -28.22 26.64 35.62
C SER A 69 -26.75 26.34 35.32
N VAL A 70 -25.88 27.20 35.84
CA VAL A 70 -24.43 27.05 35.99
C VAL A 70 -24.21 26.37 37.34
N ARG A 71 -23.34 25.36 37.42
CA ARG A 71 -22.77 24.93 38.71
C ARG A 71 -21.26 24.73 38.58
N ASN A 72 -20.56 25.61 39.27
CA ASN A 72 -19.12 25.64 39.52
C ASN A 72 -18.70 24.44 40.39
N TYR A 73 -17.46 23.99 40.19
CA TYR A 73 -16.57 23.62 41.30
C TYR A 73 -15.21 24.28 41.05
N LEU A 74 -14.85 25.19 41.96
CA LEU A 74 -13.57 25.87 42.11
C LEU A 74 -13.01 25.43 43.47
N VAL A 75 -11.72 25.10 43.54
CA VAL A 75 -10.86 25.23 44.73
C VAL A 75 -9.44 25.62 44.23
N PRO A 76 -8.69 26.49 44.94
CA PRO A 76 -7.78 27.47 44.36
C PRO A 76 -6.29 27.15 44.57
N TYR A 77 -5.40 27.92 43.91
CA TYR A 77 -4.06 28.17 44.45
C TYR A 77 -3.58 29.59 44.10
N ASP A 78 -3.04 30.26 45.11
CA ASP A 78 -2.63 31.67 45.19
C ASP A 78 -1.30 31.97 44.47
N PRO A 79 -1.03 33.25 44.11
CA PRO A 79 0.22 33.71 43.52
C PRO A 79 1.13 34.39 44.56
N SER A 80 2.45 34.16 44.50
CA SER A 80 3.43 35.07 45.10
C SER A 80 4.78 35.02 44.37
N SER A 81 5.31 36.22 44.12
CA SER A 81 6.71 36.67 43.94
C SER A 81 7.67 35.78 43.12
N SER A 82 8.41 36.32 42.15
CA SER A 82 9.41 37.37 42.36
C SER A 82 9.87 38.00 41.05
N ALA A 83 10.07 39.31 41.12
CA ALA A 83 10.74 40.12 40.11
C ALA A 83 12.25 39.94 40.19
N TYR A 84 12.93 39.97 39.04
CA TYR A 84 14.27 40.56 38.93
C TYR A 84 14.41 41.27 37.58
N ASN A 85 14.50 42.60 37.67
CA ASN A 85 15.07 43.49 36.66
C ASN A 85 16.59 43.33 36.66
N LEU A 86 17.21 43.43 35.48
CA LEU A 86 18.50 44.09 35.33
C LEU A 86 18.63 44.63 33.90
N SER A 87 18.67 45.95 33.83
CA SER A 87 19.07 46.76 32.67
C SER A 87 20.58 47.07 32.75
N ASP A 88 21.05 47.76 31.69
CA ASP A 88 22.33 48.48 31.51
C ASP A 88 23.32 47.69 30.61
N ASN A 89 23.96 48.22 29.56
CA ASN A 89 24.22 49.60 29.13
C ASN A 89 24.60 49.66 27.61
N MET A 90 24.30 50.81 26.98
CA MET A 90 25.06 51.61 25.98
C MET A 90 26.42 51.08 25.45
N SER A 91 26.93 51.33 24.23
CA SER A 91 26.70 52.36 23.18
C SER A 91 27.64 52.13 21.97
N ASN A 92 27.41 52.91 20.88
CA ASN A 92 28.31 53.23 19.73
C ASN A 92 28.46 52.17 18.61
N GLY A 93 28.38 52.47 17.31
CA GLY A 93 28.22 53.72 16.56
C GLY A 93 28.43 53.48 15.05
N THR A 94 28.00 54.46 14.24
CA THR A 94 28.47 54.83 12.88
C THR A 94 28.06 54.02 11.62
N SER A 95 26.99 54.50 10.98
CA SER A 95 26.82 55.04 9.60
C SER A 95 27.85 54.79 8.47
N SER A 96 27.36 54.40 7.28
CA SER A 96 27.54 55.02 5.93
C SER A 96 27.20 53.99 4.81
N ASN A 97 26.15 54.13 3.98
CA ASN A 97 25.88 55.00 2.82
C ASN A 97 26.45 54.53 1.46
N LEU A 98 25.53 54.39 0.48
CA LEU A 98 25.66 54.66 -0.99
C LEU A 98 26.57 53.70 -1.83
N TYR A 99 26.34 53.32 -3.10
CA TYR A 99 25.64 53.91 -4.27
C TYR A 99 25.13 52.83 -5.25
N SER A 100 24.13 53.22 -6.05
CA SER A 100 23.59 52.59 -7.27
C SER A 100 24.51 52.76 -8.49
N SER A 101 24.42 51.89 -9.53
CA SER A 101 24.46 52.28 -10.96
C SER A 101 24.05 51.14 -11.92
N ASN A 102 23.27 51.52 -12.93
CA ASN A 102 22.76 50.77 -14.08
C ASN A 102 23.87 50.39 -15.09
N ASP A 103 23.60 49.42 -15.96
CA ASP A 103 23.57 49.67 -17.42
C ASP A 103 23.04 48.47 -18.22
N ALA A 104 22.22 48.78 -19.22
CA ALA A 104 21.64 47.89 -20.23
C ALA A 104 22.39 48.05 -21.56
N ASN A 105 22.41 47.01 -22.42
CA ASN A 105 22.44 47.21 -23.88
C ASN A 105 22.01 45.97 -24.68
N ASN A 106 21.12 46.22 -25.65
CA ASN A 106 20.57 45.35 -26.70
C ASN A 106 21.54 45.14 -27.86
N ILE A 107 21.49 44.00 -28.57
CA ILE A 107 21.74 43.90 -30.03
C ILE A 107 20.82 42.84 -30.68
N SER A 108 20.37 43.17 -31.89
CA SER A 108 19.27 42.68 -32.73
C SER A 108 19.57 41.55 -33.74
N ILE A 109 18.49 41.06 -34.33
CA ILE A 109 18.25 39.98 -35.33
C ILE A 109 18.65 40.38 -36.78
N ASN A 110 19.13 39.44 -37.62
CA ASN A 110 18.62 39.20 -39.00
C ASN A 110 19.20 37.98 -39.75
N ASP A 111 18.26 37.14 -40.24
CA ASP A 111 18.12 36.31 -41.45
C ASP A 111 19.30 35.83 -42.32
N SER A 112 19.33 34.51 -42.64
CA SER A 112 19.16 33.98 -44.02
C SER A 112 19.16 32.43 -44.09
N ILE A 113 18.50 31.95 -45.15
CA ILE A 113 17.95 30.62 -45.48
C ILE A 113 19.02 29.60 -45.91
N GLU A 114 18.94 28.34 -45.45
CA GLU A 114 19.01 27.16 -46.34
C GLU A 114 18.56 25.84 -45.68
N ASN A 115 17.73 25.12 -46.43
CA ASN A 115 17.04 23.87 -46.10
C ASN A 115 17.93 22.67 -46.47
N SER A 116 18.16 21.74 -45.55
CA SER A 116 18.06 20.27 -45.77
C SER A 116 18.84 19.48 -44.70
N SER A 117 18.23 18.38 -44.22
CA SER A 117 18.86 17.30 -43.41
C SER A 117 18.80 17.41 -41.87
N SER A 118 17.64 17.71 -41.27
CA SER A 118 17.49 17.80 -39.80
C SER A 118 16.36 16.93 -39.22
N ASN A 119 16.30 15.64 -39.54
CA ASN A 119 15.42 14.69 -38.80
C ASN A 119 16.18 13.62 -37.99
N ASN A 120 17.51 13.51 -38.12
CA ASN A 120 18.29 12.54 -37.34
C ASN A 120 19.09 13.16 -36.17
N PHE A 121 19.15 14.49 -36.05
CA PHE A 121 19.96 15.17 -35.03
C PHE A 121 19.16 15.58 -33.77
N VAL A 122 17.84 15.67 -33.87
CA VAL A 122 16.96 16.05 -32.75
C VAL A 122 16.67 14.86 -31.83
N GLN A 123 16.67 13.63 -32.35
CA GLN A 123 16.45 12.43 -31.55
C GLN A 123 17.68 12.06 -30.70
N ASP A 124 18.88 12.31 -31.21
CA ASP A 124 20.15 12.09 -30.48
C ASP A 124 20.38 13.13 -29.38
N LYS A 125 20.04 14.40 -29.64
CA LYS A 125 20.13 15.46 -28.63
C LYS A 125 19.16 15.23 -27.46
N THR A 126 17.93 14.80 -27.73
CA THR A 126 16.92 14.56 -26.67
C THR A 126 17.31 13.41 -25.74
N SER A 127 17.94 12.34 -26.26
CA SER A 127 18.51 11.27 -25.44
C SER A 127 19.73 11.73 -24.62
N THR A 128 20.55 12.62 -25.18
CA THR A 128 21.73 13.16 -24.49
C THR A 128 21.34 14.08 -23.33
N TYR A 129 20.26 14.87 -23.47
CA TYR A 129 19.73 15.70 -22.37
C TYR A 129 19.08 14.87 -21.26
N THR A 130 18.36 13.79 -21.57
CA THR A 130 17.77 12.91 -20.54
C THR A 130 18.83 12.09 -19.79
N LEU A 131 19.89 11.67 -20.47
CA LEU A 131 21.06 11.04 -19.83
C LEU A 131 21.84 12.05 -18.97
N GLY A 132 21.99 13.29 -19.46
CA GLY A 132 22.63 14.39 -18.76
C GLY A 132 21.88 14.82 -17.49
N ILE A 133 20.55 14.86 -17.53
CA ILE A 133 19.71 15.13 -16.36
C ILE A 133 19.81 13.98 -15.34
N SER A 134 19.81 12.71 -15.77
CA SER A 134 20.01 11.59 -14.83
C SER A 134 21.41 11.58 -14.20
N ARG A 135 22.43 12.00 -14.96
CA ARG A 135 23.82 12.09 -14.47
C ARG A 135 24.00 13.26 -13.52
N HIS A 136 23.47 14.44 -13.86
CA HIS A 136 23.46 15.61 -13.00
C HIS A 136 22.63 15.38 -11.74
N PHE A 137 21.52 14.63 -11.84
CA PHE A 137 20.72 14.18 -10.70
C PHE A 137 21.50 13.22 -9.78
N PHE A 138 22.33 12.35 -10.35
CA PHE A 138 23.21 11.46 -9.59
C PHE A 138 24.40 12.21 -8.96
N GLU A 139 25.02 13.13 -9.69
CA GLU A 139 26.12 13.97 -9.21
C GLU A 139 25.63 14.95 -8.12
N GLU A 140 24.43 15.49 -8.24
CA GLU A 140 23.82 16.36 -7.21
C GLU A 140 23.35 15.56 -5.97
N MET A 141 22.94 14.29 -6.16
CA MET A 141 22.79 13.34 -5.04
C MET A 141 24.14 13.06 -4.37
N GLU A 142 25.19 12.89 -5.17
CA GLU A 142 26.55 12.59 -4.71
C GLU A 142 27.15 13.73 -3.87
N GLU A 143 26.93 14.96 -4.33
CA GLU A 143 27.43 16.19 -3.70
C GLU A 143 26.66 16.55 -2.41
N ARG A 144 25.33 16.36 -2.38
CA ARG A 144 24.51 16.66 -1.17
C ARG A 144 24.69 15.69 -0.01
N SER A 145 25.14 14.46 -0.24
CA SER A 145 25.28 13.45 0.81
C SER A 145 26.68 13.38 1.42
N GLY A 146 27.66 14.11 0.90
CA GLY A 146 29.00 14.28 1.51
C GLY A 146 29.82 12.99 1.72
N LYS A 147 29.48 11.87 1.08
CA LYS A 147 30.21 10.60 1.24
C LYS A 147 30.32 9.86 -0.09
N ASP A 148 31.54 9.42 -0.42
CA ASP A 148 31.90 8.54 -1.54
C ASP A 148 30.84 7.43 -1.72
N TYR A 149 30.10 7.43 -2.84
CA TYR A 149 29.12 6.38 -3.16
C TYR A 149 29.74 5.11 -3.74
N ARG A 150 31.03 4.88 -3.45
CA ARG A 150 31.83 3.72 -3.88
C ARG A 150 31.40 2.38 -3.23
N TRP A 151 30.15 2.26 -2.80
CA TRP A 151 29.55 1.06 -2.22
C TRP A 151 29.06 0.06 -3.27
N ILE A 152 28.94 0.48 -4.54
CA ILE A 152 28.94 -0.46 -5.66
C ILE A 152 30.40 -0.76 -5.99
N LYS A 153 31.10 -1.47 -5.09
CA LYS A 153 32.25 -2.25 -5.54
C LYS A 153 31.73 -3.11 -6.70
N PRO A 154 32.43 -3.20 -7.84
CA PRO A 154 32.01 -4.09 -8.92
C PRO A 154 31.69 -5.45 -8.30
N LEU A 155 30.56 -6.03 -8.70
CA LEU A 155 30.03 -7.32 -8.27
C LEU A 155 31.07 -8.42 -8.56
N THR A 156 32.14 -8.43 -7.76
CA THR A 156 33.28 -9.34 -7.87
C THR A 156 32.97 -10.65 -7.18
N LYS A 157 31.92 -10.67 -6.33
CA LYS A 157 31.33 -11.86 -5.72
C LYS A 157 29.86 -11.96 -6.14
N PRO A 158 29.36 -13.17 -6.46
CA PRO A 158 27.96 -13.39 -6.85
C PRO A 158 26.95 -13.13 -5.72
N VAL A 159 27.42 -13.06 -4.47
CA VAL A 159 26.60 -12.81 -3.28
C VAL A 159 27.20 -11.64 -2.48
N SER A 160 26.36 -10.65 -2.17
CA SER A 160 26.74 -9.50 -1.34
C SER A 160 27.05 -9.90 0.10
N GLN A 161 28.00 -9.22 0.74
CA GLN A 161 28.32 -9.44 2.15
C GLN A 161 27.10 -9.23 3.06
N VAL A 162 26.20 -8.30 2.69
CA VAL A 162 24.97 -8.02 3.44
C VAL A 162 24.05 -9.26 3.48
N MET A 163 23.91 -9.95 2.34
CA MET A 163 23.13 -11.19 2.26
C MET A 163 23.73 -12.30 3.12
N ILE A 164 25.06 -12.44 3.12
CA ILE A 164 25.74 -13.45 3.93
C ILE A 164 25.49 -13.18 5.43
N HIS A 165 25.54 -11.92 5.85
CA HIS A 165 25.23 -11.52 7.22
C HIS A 165 23.77 -11.79 7.59
N ASP A 166 22.82 -11.53 6.68
CA ASP A 166 21.40 -11.85 6.88
C ASP A 166 21.18 -13.36 7.12
N ILE A 167 21.83 -14.21 6.31
CA ILE A 167 21.77 -15.67 6.45
C ILE A 167 22.42 -16.14 7.76
N GLN A 168 23.61 -15.63 8.10
CA GLN A 168 24.32 -16.00 9.32
C GLN A 168 23.55 -15.62 10.60
N ARG A 169 22.89 -14.45 10.60
CA ARG A 169 22.06 -14.03 11.73
C ARG A 169 20.81 -14.89 11.84
N ARG A 170 20.10 -15.14 10.73
CA ARG A 170 18.82 -15.87 10.77
C ARG A 170 18.98 -17.38 10.98
N SER A 171 20.07 -17.98 10.47
CA SER A 171 20.34 -19.41 10.66
C SER A 171 20.44 -19.81 12.13
N LYS A 172 21.03 -18.96 12.98
CA LYS A 172 21.12 -19.18 14.45
C LYS A 172 19.74 -19.24 15.11
N CYS A 173 18.80 -18.42 14.64
CA CYS A 173 17.44 -18.34 15.21
C CYS A 173 16.45 -19.32 14.56
N TYR A 174 16.81 -19.99 13.46
CA TYR A 174 15.86 -20.78 12.67
C TYR A 174 15.15 -21.88 13.47
N VAL A 175 15.89 -22.65 14.25
CA VAL A 175 15.32 -23.72 15.09
C VAL A 175 14.43 -23.11 16.20
N SER A 176 14.86 -21.98 16.78
CA SER A 176 14.09 -21.29 17.81
C SER A 176 12.71 -20.84 17.31
N ASP A 177 12.59 -20.40 16.06
CA ASP A 177 11.33 -19.94 15.46
C ASP A 177 10.25 -21.03 15.43
N TRP A 178 10.66 -22.29 15.24
CA TRP A 178 9.74 -23.43 15.29
C TRP A 178 9.44 -23.82 16.73
N THR A 179 10.46 -23.93 17.58
CA THR A 179 10.26 -24.33 18.98
C THR A 179 9.41 -23.34 19.77
N ASP A 180 9.56 -22.03 19.52
CA ASP A 180 8.81 -20.98 20.21
C ASP A 180 7.33 -20.99 19.81
N GLY A 181 7.04 -21.38 18.56
CA GLY A 181 5.67 -21.65 18.12
C GLY A 181 5.02 -22.78 18.90
N PHE A 182 5.69 -23.92 19.01
CA PHE A 182 5.17 -25.08 19.74
C PHE A 182 5.04 -24.85 21.24
N LYS A 183 5.97 -24.11 21.86
CA LYS A 183 5.88 -23.76 23.30
C LYS A 183 4.65 -22.90 23.60
N ASN A 184 4.30 -21.99 22.71
CA ASN A 184 3.19 -21.03 22.90
C ASN A 184 1.90 -21.42 22.15
N MET A 185 1.60 -22.72 22.06
CA MET A 185 0.43 -23.24 21.33
C MET A 185 -0.91 -22.61 21.74
N LYS A 186 -1.10 -22.31 23.03
CA LYS A 186 -2.33 -21.67 23.54
C LYS A 186 -2.60 -20.30 22.89
N LYS A 187 -1.55 -19.62 22.41
CA LYS A 187 -1.63 -18.33 21.73
C LYS A 187 -1.65 -18.49 20.20
N VAL A 188 -0.84 -19.42 19.69
CA VAL A 188 -0.71 -19.70 18.26
C VAL A 188 -2.02 -20.19 17.65
N ILE A 189 -2.74 -21.11 18.30
CA ILE A 189 -4.00 -21.66 17.76
C ILE A 189 -5.04 -20.56 17.50
N PRO A 190 -5.37 -19.68 18.47
CA PRO A 190 -6.23 -18.51 18.23
C PRO A 190 -5.73 -17.61 17.10
N ALA A 191 -4.42 -17.31 17.06
CA ALA A 191 -3.84 -16.44 16.06
C ALA A 191 -3.97 -17.04 14.65
N VAL A 192 -3.72 -18.34 14.50
CA VAL A 192 -3.86 -19.07 13.22
C VAL A 192 -5.31 -19.04 12.75
N LEU A 193 -6.27 -19.34 13.63
CA LEU A 193 -7.70 -19.31 13.27
C LEU A 193 -8.15 -17.91 12.88
N PHE A 194 -7.75 -16.88 13.63
CA PHE A 194 -8.03 -15.48 13.30
C PHE A 194 -7.46 -15.08 11.93
N LEU A 195 -6.18 -15.37 11.70
CA LEU A 195 -5.49 -14.99 10.48
C LEU A 195 -5.98 -15.77 9.27
N TYR A 196 -6.36 -17.03 9.44
CA TYR A 196 -6.95 -17.84 8.38
C TYR A 196 -8.16 -17.13 7.74
N PHE A 197 -9.16 -16.73 8.51
CA PHE A 197 -10.32 -16.01 7.96
C PHE A 197 -9.96 -14.61 7.45
N ALA A 198 -9.04 -13.92 8.13
CA ALA A 198 -8.56 -12.60 7.70
C ALA A 198 -7.83 -12.65 6.34
N CYS A 199 -7.19 -13.77 6.00
CA CYS A 199 -6.47 -13.96 4.73
C CYS A 199 -7.36 -14.62 3.66
N LEU A 200 -8.27 -15.51 4.06
CA LEU A 200 -9.19 -16.21 3.17
C LEU A 200 -10.14 -15.25 2.45
N SER A 201 -10.73 -14.29 3.18
CA SER A 201 -11.71 -13.36 2.61
C SER A 201 -11.13 -12.47 1.49
N PRO A 202 -9.97 -11.80 1.67
CA PRO A 202 -9.30 -11.10 0.58
C PRO A 202 -8.91 -12.01 -0.58
N ALA A 203 -8.41 -13.24 -0.32
CA ALA A 203 -8.01 -14.17 -1.37
C ALA A 203 -9.19 -14.56 -2.29
N ILE A 204 -10.35 -14.85 -1.68
CA ILE A 204 -11.56 -15.15 -2.44
C ILE A 204 -12.08 -13.92 -3.20
N SER A 205 -12.10 -12.77 -2.55
CA SER A 205 -12.58 -11.53 -3.16
C SER A 205 -11.73 -11.15 -4.37
N PHE A 206 -10.40 -11.15 -4.24
CA PHE A 206 -9.49 -10.89 -5.36
C PHE A 206 -9.59 -11.96 -6.44
N GLY A 207 -9.77 -13.23 -6.09
CA GLY A 207 -10.00 -14.30 -7.08
C GLY A 207 -11.31 -14.13 -7.86
N THR A 208 -12.37 -13.65 -7.21
CA THR A 208 -13.67 -13.37 -7.86
C THR A 208 -13.54 -12.20 -8.83
N ILE A 209 -12.90 -11.12 -8.39
CA ILE A 209 -12.64 -9.94 -9.23
C ILE A 209 -11.72 -10.31 -10.39
N ALA A 210 -10.69 -11.13 -10.15
CA ALA A 210 -9.79 -11.62 -11.21
C ALA A 210 -10.54 -12.42 -12.27
N SER A 211 -11.49 -13.29 -11.87
CA SER A 211 -12.31 -14.08 -12.79
C SER A 211 -13.10 -13.16 -13.72
N GLN A 212 -13.76 -12.15 -13.15
CA GLN A 212 -14.56 -11.18 -13.91
C GLN A 212 -13.72 -10.34 -14.88
N ILE A 213 -12.51 -9.97 -14.48
CA ILE A 213 -11.63 -9.11 -15.29
C ILE A 213 -10.90 -9.91 -16.39
N THR A 214 -10.59 -11.17 -16.13
CA THR A 214 -9.78 -12.01 -17.03
C THR A 214 -10.61 -12.98 -17.86
N ASN A 215 -11.93 -12.75 -17.99
CA ASN A 215 -12.86 -13.64 -18.68
C ASN A 215 -12.71 -15.10 -18.22
N ASP A 216 -12.70 -15.33 -16.90
CA ASP A 216 -12.52 -16.63 -16.26
C ASP A 216 -11.21 -17.35 -16.63
N SER A 217 -10.14 -16.59 -16.93
CA SER A 217 -8.79 -17.16 -17.11
C SER A 217 -8.11 -17.44 -15.77
N ILE A 218 -8.28 -16.57 -14.76
CA ILE A 218 -7.76 -16.76 -13.41
C ILE A 218 -8.90 -16.60 -12.42
N GLY A 219 -9.24 -17.67 -11.70
CA GLY A 219 -10.35 -17.71 -10.77
C GLY A 219 -9.95 -17.78 -9.30
N VAL A 220 -10.94 -18.06 -8.45
CA VAL A 220 -10.77 -18.17 -6.99
C VAL A 220 -9.87 -19.35 -6.61
N VAL A 221 -9.98 -20.47 -7.33
CA VAL A 221 -9.21 -21.70 -7.04
C VAL A 221 -7.71 -21.43 -7.19
N GLU A 222 -7.29 -20.72 -8.25
CA GLU A 222 -5.89 -20.35 -8.46
C GLU A 222 -5.37 -19.42 -7.37
N PHE A 223 -6.18 -18.46 -6.92
CA PHE A 223 -5.81 -17.54 -5.85
C PHE A 223 -5.63 -18.27 -4.51
N LEU A 224 -6.53 -19.19 -4.17
CA LEU A 224 -6.44 -20.00 -2.95
C LEU A 224 -5.24 -20.95 -3.00
N LEU A 225 -5.05 -21.65 -4.12
CA LEU A 225 -3.93 -22.56 -4.32
C LEU A 225 -2.60 -21.81 -4.26
N SER A 226 -2.50 -20.69 -4.97
CA SER A 226 -1.30 -19.86 -4.97
C SER A 226 -1.01 -19.36 -3.56
N ALA A 227 -1.97 -18.71 -2.90
CA ALA A 227 -1.75 -18.13 -1.57
C ALA A 227 -1.34 -19.18 -0.55
N GLY A 228 -2.01 -20.34 -0.54
CA GLY A 228 -1.71 -21.45 0.34
C GLY A 228 -0.32 -22.05 0.09
N CYS A 229 -0.06 -22.53 -1.13
CA CYS A 229 1.22 -23.18 -1.43
C CYS A 229 2.41 -22.23 -1.35
N SER A 230 2.29 -21.02 -1.92
CA SER A 230 3.37 -20.04 -1.90
C SER A 230 3.69 -19.60 -0.47
N GLY A 231 2.67 -19.38 0.36
CA GLY A 231 2.87 -18.90 1.72
C GLY A 231 3.44 -19.96 2.67
N MET A 232 3.12 -21.24 2.45
CA MET A 232 3.80 -22.35 3.13
C MET A 232 5.30 -22.36 2.79
N VAL A 233 5.63 -22.29 1.49
CA VAL A 233 7.02 -22.23 1.04
C VAL A 233 7.72 -21.01 1.62
N TYR A 234 7.11 -19.82 1.52
CA TYR A 234 7.64 -18.58 2.07
C TYR A 234 7.92 -18.71 3.57
N SER A 235 7.01 -19.25 4.36
CA SER A 235 7.19 -19.43 5.81
C SER A 235 8.44 -20.27 6.15
N VAL A 236 8.79 -21.23 5.30
CA VAL A 236 9.98 -22.09 5.47
C VAL A 236 11.28 -21.37 5.07
N ILE A 237 11.27 -20.61 3.97
CA ILE A 237 12.51 -20.04 3.37
C ILE A 237 12.76 -18.56 3.71
N CYS A 238 11.75 -17.84 4.21
CA CYS A 238 11.82 -16.39 4.44
C CYS A 238 12.85 -15.99 5.50
N GLY A 239 13.29 -14.74 5.41
CA GLY A 239 14.08 -14.04 6.41
C GLY A 239 13.23 -13.52 7.57
N GLN A 240 12.07 -12.93 7.27
CA GLN A 240 11.12 -12.42 8.27
C GLN A 240 9.84 -13.27 8.32
N PRO A 241 9.72 -14.24 9.25
CA PRO A 241 8.56 -15.13 9.31
C PRO A 241 7.28 -14.49 9.83
N MET A 242 7.39 -13.30 10.43
CA MET A 242 6.23 -12.52 10.84
C MET A 242 5.54 -11.82 9.66
N ALA A 243 6.23 -11.69 8.52
CA ALA A 243 5.65 -11.17 7.29
C ALA A 243 4.78 -12.24 6.61
N PHE A 244 3.63 -11.82 6.09
CA PHE A 244 2.69 -12.64 5.34
C PHE A 244 2.76 -12.28 3.86
N ILE A 245 2.64 -13.29 2.99
CA ILE A 245 2.42 -13.06 1.56
C ILE A 245 0.98 -13.35 1.21
N ALA A 246 0.39 -12.51 0.37
CA ALA A 246 -1.01 -12.60 0.02
C ALA A 246 -1.29 -11.91 -1.31
N PRO A 247 -2.48 -12.13 -1.89
CA PRO A 247 -2.89 -11.37 -3.06
C PRO A 247 -3.14 -9.92 -2.67
N THR A 248 -2.58 -9.00 -3.45
CA THR A 248 -2.76 -7.56 -3.28
C THR A 248 -3.51 -6.96 -4.47
N GLY A 249 -4.29 -5.91 -4.21
CA GLY A 249 -5.02 -5.20 -5.27
C GLY A 249 -4.10 -4.60 -6.34
N LEU A 250 -2.85 -4.26 -5.98
CA LEU A 250 -1.86 -3.72 -6.93
C LEU A 250 -1.38 -4.79 -7.90
N THR A 251 -1.11 -5.99 -7.39
CA THR A 251 -0.77 -7.15 -8.23
C THR A 251 -1.95 -7.48 -9.15
N LEU A 252 -3.18 -7.47 -8.64
CA LEU A 252 -4.37 -7.71 -9.46
C LEU A 252 -4.55 -6.65 -10.57
N ALA A 253 -4.32 -5.38 -10.26
CA ALA A 253 -4.40 -4.30 -11.23
C ALA A 253 -3.32 -4.44 -12.33
N PHE A 254 -2.12 -4.88 -11.97
CA PHE A 254 -1.07 -5.21 -12.92
C PHE A 254 -1.47 -6.39 -13.83
N ILE A 255 -2.02 -7.47 -13.25
CA ILE A 255 -2.51 -8.63 -14.01
C ILE A 255 -3.62 -8.23 -14.98
N SER A 256 -4.57 -7.40 -14.53
CA SER A 256 -5.65 -6.84 -15.36
C SER A 256 -5.10 -6.05 -16.55
N GLY A 257 -4.14 -5.16 -16.30
CA GLY A 257 -3.49 -4.38 -17.35
C GLY A 257 -2.75 -5.27 -18.35
N LEU A 258 -2.04 -6.29 -17.87
CA LEU A 258 -1.34 -7.25 -18.73
C LEU A 258 -2.32 -8.07 -19.58
N PHE A 259 -3.43 -8.52 -19.01
CA PHE A 259 -4.49 -9.23 -19.72
C PHE A 259 -5.06 -8.38 -20.86
N ARG A 260 -5.44 -7.13 -20.57
CA ARG A 260 -5.95 -6.20 -21.58
C ARG A 260 -4.92 -5.93 -22.69
N PHE A 261 -3.65 -5.77 -22.35
CA PHE A 261 -2.59 -5.62 -23.33
C PHE A 261 -2.49 -6.84 -24.26
N CYS A 262 -2.55 -8.05 -23.70
CA CYS A 262 -2.53 -9.29 -24.48
C CYS A 262 -3.73 -9.38 -25.42
N THR A 263 -4.94 -9.06 -24.95
CA THR A 263 -6.16 -9.05 -25.77
C THR A 263 -6.06 -8.05 -26.92
N LEU A 264 -5.57 -6.83 -26.66
CA LEU A 264 -5.41 -5.79 -27.70
C LEU A 264 -4.36 -6.16 -28.76
N LYS A 265 -3.35 -6.94 -28.39
CA LYS A 265 -2.27 -7.37 -29.29
C LYS A 265 -2.50 -8.77 -29.88
N GLY A 266 -3.59 -9.45 -29.53
CA GLY A 266 -3.88 -10.82 -29.96
C GLY A 266 -2.84 -11.84 -29.48
N LEU A 267 -2.18 -11.60 -28.35
CA LEU A 267 -1.19 -12.51 -27.77
C LEU A 267 -1.82 -13.45 -26.75
N PRO A 268 -1.35 -14.71 -26.65
CA PRO A 268 -1.84 -15.62 -25.61
C PRO A 268 -1.42 -15.10 -24.23
N PHE A 269 -2.38 -14.96 -23.32
CA PHE A 269 -2.15 -14.34 -22.01
C PHE A 269 -1.20 -15.15 -21.12
N PHE A 270 -1.42 -16.45 -20.95
CA PHE A 270 -0.62 -17.27 -20.02
C PHE A 270 0.87 -17.32 -20.32
N PRO A 271 1.33 -17.52 -21.58
CA PRO A 271 2.76 -17.56 -21.83
C PRO A 271 3.41 -16.17 -21.70
N VAL A 272 2.70 -15.07 -22.03
CA VAL A 272 3.18 -13.71 -21.72
C VAL A 272 3.30 -13.55 -20.21
N TYR A 273 2.26 -13.92 -19.46
CA TYR A 273 2.22 -13.92 -18.00
C TYR A 273 3.43 -14.67 -17.42
N SER A 274 3.67 -15.91 -17.85
CA SER A 274 4.80 -16.72 -17.39
C SER A 274 6.15 -16.06 -17.68
N TRP A 275 6.37 -15.50 -18.88
CA TRP A 275 7.64 -14.83 -19.22
C TRP A 275 7.87 -13.56 -18.42
N VAL A 276 6.83 -12.74 -18.21
CA VAL A 276 6.91 -11.54 -17.35
C VAL A 276 7.31 -11.94 -15.94
N GLY A 277 6.69 -12.98 -15.39
CA GLY A 277 7.00 -13.45 -14.04
C GLY A 277 8.37 -14.14 -13.92
N LEU A 278 8.85 -14.84 -14.96
CA LEU A 278 10.21 -15.40 -14.99
C LEU A 278 11.29 -14.32 -15.03
N TRP A 279 11.11 -13.28 -15.86
CA TRP A 279 12.00 -12.11 -15.84
C TRP A 279 11.96 -11.38 -14.51
N ALA A 280 10.76 -11.24 -13.91
CA ALA A 280 10.62 -10.61 -12.61
C ALA A 280 11.31 -11.43 -11.51
N SER A 281 11.15 -12.75 -11.51
CA SER A 281 11.89 -13.67 -10.63
C SER A 281 13.41 -13.51 -10.77
N PHE A 282 13.91 -13.40 -12.00
CA PHE A 282 15.34 -13.18 -12.26
C PHE A 282 15.82 -11.84 -11.69
N PHE A 283 15.17 -10.73 -12.04
CA PHE A 283 15.55 -9.41 -11.55
C PHE A 283 15.45 -9.31 -10.02
N PHE A 284 14.38 -9.86 -9.44
CA PHE A 284 14.16 -9.79 -8.00
C PHE A 284 15.16 -10.63 -7.20
N THR A 285 15.49 -11.83 -7.68
CA THR A 285 16.55 -12.66 -7.10
C THR A 285 17.91 -11.97 -7.22
N PHE A 286 18.19 -11.34 -8.37
CA PHE A 286 19.43 -10.60 -8.58
C PHE A 286 19.56 -9.40 -7.63
N LEU A 287 18.50 -8.62 -7.41
CA LEU A 287 18.46 -7.53 -6.43
C LEU A 287 18.68 -8.03 -5.00
N GLY A 288 18.07 -9.17 -4.65
CA GLY A 288 18.30 -9.83 -3.36
C GLY A 288 19.76 -10.20 -3.14
N LEU A 289 20.36 -10.92 -4.09
CA LEU A 289 21.77 -11.33 -4.02
C LEU A 289 22.74 -10.12 -4.03
N GLY A 290 22.38 -9.05 -4.74
CA GLY A 290 23.13 -7.80 -4.81
C GLY A 290 23.14 -6.99 -3.51
N GLY A 291 22.29 -7.31 -2.52
CA GLY A 291 22.19 -6.55 -1.28
C GLY A 291 21.43 -5.23 -1.44
N SER A 292 20.50 -5.15 -2.40
CA SER A 292 19.71 -3.94 -2.67
C SER A 292 18.74 -3.57 -1.56
N SER A 293 18.68 -4.33 -0.45
CA SER A 293 17.84 -3.98 0.70
C SER A 293 18.15 -2.59 1.27
N GLN A 294 19.35 -2.05 1.07
CA GLN A 294 19.70 -0.70 1.53
C GLN A 294 18.83 0.41 0.90
N LEU A 295 18.24 0.15 -0.27
CA LEU A 295 17.33 1.09 -0.91
C LEU A 295 16.04 1.32 -0.09
N ILE A 296 15.68 0.39 0.81
CA ILE A 296 14.53 0.54 1.73
C ILE A 296 14.71 1.74 2.67
N ARG A 297 15.95 2.16 2.94
CA ARG A 297 16.24 3.31 3.81
C ARG A 297 15.61 4.58 3.25
N TYR A 298 15.51 4.68 1.93
CA TYR A 298 14.87 5.82 1.26
C TYR A 298 13.33 5.79 1.30
N CYS A 299 12.73 4.65 1.66
CA CYS A 299 11.30 4.57 1.92
C CYS A 299 11.05 5.02 3.35
N THR A 300 10.84 6.31 3.59
CA THR A 300 10.66 6.80 4.96
C THR A 300 9.22 6.70 5.42
N ARG A 301 8.96 7.09 6.67
CA ARG A 301 7.62 7.09 7.27
C ARG A 301 6.64 7.90 6.44
N PHE A 302 7.09 8.97 5.77
CA PHE A 302 6.29 9.73 4.81
C PHE A 302 5.67 8.84 3.73
N THR A 303 6.47 8.00 3.07
CA THR A 303 6.00 7.09 2.02
C THR A 303 5.12 5.98 2.59
N ASP A 304 5.53 5.40 3.72
CA ASP A 304 4.80 4.32 4.41
C ASP A 304 3.39 4.77 4.84
N GLU A 305 3.27 5.99 5.36
CA GLU A 305 2.00 6.57 5.81
C GLU A 305 1.03 6.85 4.66
N ILE A 306 1.53 7.41 3.55
CA ILE A 306 0.73 7.64 2.33
C ILE A 306 0.26 6.30 1.76
N PHE A 307 1.15 5.31 1.69
CA PHE A 307 0.83 3.98 1.19
C PHE A 307 -0.22 3.27 2.05
N ASN A 308 -0.04 3.26 3.38
CA ASN A 308 -1.02 2.70 4.30
C ASN A 308 -2.38 3.42 4.24
N ALA A 309 -2.37 4.75 4.06
CA ALA A 309 -3.60 5.53 3.86
C ALA A 309 -4.30 5.14 2.54
N LEU A 310 -3.54 4.97 1.45
CA LEU A 310 -4.07 4.53 0.17
C LEU A 310 -4.71 3.13 0.23
N LEU A 311 -4.05 2.19 0.90
CA LEU A 311 -4.59 0.85 1.14
C LEU A 311 -5.88 0.90 1.94
N SER A 312 -5.90 1.69 3.02
CA SER A 312 -7.09 1.89 3.84
C SER A 312 -8.26 2.46 3.05
N VAL A 313 -8.03 3.54 2.28
CA VAL A 313 -9.07 4.17 1.44
C VAL A 313 -9.54 3.18 0.37
N THR A 314 -8.64 2.37 -0.19
CA THR A 314 -8.98 1.31 -1.15
C THR A 314 -9.94 0.28 -0.54
N PHE A 315 -9.66 -0.27 0.64
CA PHE A 315 -10.58 -1.24 1.26
C PHE A 315 -11.97 -0.66 1.53
N ILE A 316 -12.04 0.59 1.99
CA ILE A 316 -13.32 1.28 2.22
C ILE A 316 -14.04 1.48 0.89
N TYR A 317 -13.35 1.92 -0.15
CA TYR A 317 -13.92 2.13 -1.48
C TYR A 317 -14.46 0.83 -2.09
N GLU A 318 -13.70 -0.25 -2.07
CA GLU A 318 -14.14 -1.55 -2.60
C GLU A 318 -15.38 -2.07 -1.86
N ALA A 319 -15.44 -1.90 -0.53
CA ALA A 319 -16.61 -2.28 0.24
C ALA A 319 -17.85 -1.43 -0.13
N VAL A 320 -17.68 -0.12 -0.32
CA VAL A 320 -18.76 0.78 -0.74
C VAL A 320 -19.22 0.47 -2.17
N VAL A 321 -18.30 0.23 -3.10
CA VAL A 321 -18.61 -0.15 -4.49
C VAL A 321 -19.37 -1.49 -4.51
N SER A 322 -18.92 -2.48 -3.73
CA SER A 322 -19.61 -3.76 -3.60
C SER A 322 -21.05 -3.60 -3.09
N ILE A 323 -21.25 -2.77 -2.06
CA ILE A 323 -22.59 -2.46 -1.54
C ILE A 323 -23.41 -1.74 -2.60
N ARG A 324 -22.87 -0.71 -3.27
CA ARG A 324 -23.55 0.05 -4.34
C ARG A 324 -24.00 -0.86 -5.47
N ARG A 325 -23.14 -1.79 -5.90
CA ARG A 325 -23.42 -2.76 -6.95
C ARG A 325 -24.61 -3.66 -6.61
N ASN A 326 -24.80 -4.01 -5.34
CA ASN A 326 -25.99 -4.75 -4.90
C ASN A 326 -27.28 -3.95 -5.08
N PHE A 327 -27.23 -2.61 -4.99
CA PHE A 327 -28.38 -1.74 -5.29
C PHE A 327 -28.60 -1.55 -6.79
N GLU A 328 -27.53 -1.48 -7.59
CA GLU A 328 -27.60 -1.32 -9.05
C GLU A 328 -28.12 -2.58 -9.75
N GLU A 329 -27.72 -3.76 -9.28
CA GLU A 329 -28.11 -5.05 -9.84
C GLU A 329 -29.35 -5.65 -9.12
N ALA A 330 -30.08 -4.85 -8.35
CA ALA A 330 -31.27 -5.29 -7.64
C ALA A 330 -32.41 -5.59 -8.62
N ASP A 331 -33.08 -6.72 -8.43
CA ASP A 331 -34.27 -7.08 -9.20
C ASP A 331 -35.38 -6.03 -8.94
N PRO A 332 -35.98 -5.42 -10.00
CA PRO A 332 -37.09 -4.50 -9.86
C PRO A 332 -38.26 -5.03 -9.02
N HIS A 333 -38.43 -6.35 -8.94
CA HIS A 333 -39.50 -6.99 -8.18
C HIS A 333 -39.15 -7.24 -6.69
N ASN A 334 -37.87 -7.25 -6.31
CA ASN A 334 -37.41 -7.54 -4.94
C ASN A 334 -36.45 -6.45 -4.41
N LEU A 335 -37.01 -5.29 -4.11
CA LEU A 335 -36.27 -4.15 -3.54
C LEU A 335 -35.71 -4.41 -2.14
N THR A 336 -36.14 -5.47 -1.44
CA THR A 336 -35.70 -5.78 -0.07
C THR A 336 -34.29 -6.36 0.01
N THR A 337 -33.86 -7.11 -1.00
CA THR A 337 -32.55 -7.79 -1.03
C THR A 337 -31.35 -6.84 -0.79
N PRO A 338 -31.23 -5.69 -1.49
CA PRO A 338 -30.12 -4.77 -1.25
C PRO A 338 -30.12 -4.16 0.15
N PHE A 339 -31.29 -3.94 0.77
CA PHE A 339 -31.37 -3.46 2.16
C PHE A 339 -30.92 -4.52 3.17
N VAL A 340 -31.29 -5.79 2.95
CA VAL A 340 -30.81 -6.91 3.79
C VAL A 340 -29.30 -7.08 3.63
N ALA A 341 -28.78 -6.98 2.40
CA ALA A 341 -27.34 -7.00 2.13
C ALA A 341 -26.61 -5.86 2.87
N LEU A 342 -27.13 -4.63 2.79
CA LEU A 342 -26.58 -3.48 3.51
C LEU A 342 -26.61 -3.72 5.03
N ALA A 343 -27.73 -4.23 5.56
CA ALA A 343 -27.87 -4.54 6.98
C ALA A 343 -26.84 -5.59 7.43
N MET A 344 -26.68 -6.68 6.67
CA MET A 344 -25.66 -7.71 6.95
C MET A 344 -24.23 -7.16 6.91
N ALA A 345 -23.91 -6.32 5.94
CA ALA A 345 -22.59 -5.70 5.86
C ALA A 345 -22.33 -4.78 7.07
N TYR A 346 -23.30 -3.94 7.42
CA TYR A 346 -23.20 -3.01 8.56
C TYR A 346 -23.11 -3.74 9.90
N THR A 347 -23.94 -4.78 10.13
CA THR A 347 -23.91 -5.57 11.36
C THR A 347 -22.60 -6.33 11.49
N THR A 348 -22.10 -6.93 10.41
CA THR A 348 -20.79 -7.60 10.38
C THR A 348 -19.67 -6.62 10.77
N TYR A 349 -19.65 -5.43 10.15
CA TYR A 349 -18.67 -4.38 10.47
C TYR A 349 -18.73 -3.97 11.95
N ARG A 350 -19.92 -3.63 12.46
CA ARG A 350 -20.10 -3.11 13.83
C ARG A 350 -19.82 -4.17 14.89
N ALA A 351 -20.32 -5.39 14.70
CA ALA A 351 -20.05 -6.50 15.59
C ALA A 351 -18.55 -6.78 15.64
N THR A 352 -17.87 -6.78 14.49
CA THR A 352 -16.43 -7.06 14.40
C THR A 352 -15.60 -5.97 15.08
N ASP A 353 -15.91 -4.68 14.87
CA ASP A 353 -15.22 -3.56 15.54
C ASP A 353 -15.42 -3.60 17.07
N LYS A 354 -16.62 -3.97 17.53
CA LYS A 354 -16.92 -4.11 18.96
C LYS A 354 -16.21 -5.32 19.58
N ALA A 355 -16.19 -6.46 18.90
CA ALA A 355 -15.47 -7.63 19.37
C ALA A 355 -13.96 -7.40 19.42
N ALA A 356 -13.39 -6.74 18.41
CA ALA A 356 -11.98 -6.37 18.40
C ALA A 356 -11.61 -5.34 19.48
N SER A 357 -12.53 -4.44 19.82
CA SER A 357 -12.35 -3.44 20.88
C SER A 357 -12.73 -3.97 22.27
N PHE A 358 -13.08 -5.25 22.41
CA PHE A 358 -13.56 -5.82 23.66
C PHE A 358 -12.45 -6.00 24.71
N GLU A 359 -11.18 -6.01 24.29
CA GLU A 359 -10.04 -6.13 25.22
C GLU A 359 -9.95 -4.96 26.20
N SER A 360 -10.28 -3.73 25.77
CA SER A 360 -10.28 -2.54 26.63
C SER A 360 -11.57 -2.38 27.43
N SER A 361 -12.50 -3.33 27.32
CA SER A 361 -13.74 -3.33 28.08
C SER A 361 -13.48 -3.59 29.56
N LYS A 362 -14.23 -2.93 30.43
CA LYS A 362 -14.21 -3.17 31.89
C LYS A 362 -14.93 -4.46 32.29
N PHE A 363 -15.70 -5.05 31.38
CA PHE A 363 -16.52 -6.23 31.64
C PHE A 363 -15.75 -7.54 31.33
N LEU A 364 -16.00 -8.58 32.14
CA LEU A 364 -15.42 -9.93 32.07
C LEU A 364 -13.92 -10.02 32.44
N ASP A 365 -13.49 -11.23 32.77
CA ASP A 365 -12.10 -11.54 33.07
C ASP A 365 -11.18 -11.38 31.85
N GLN A 366 -9.91 -11.07 32.11
CA GLN A 366 -8.88 -10.87 31.08
C GLN A 366 -8.75 -12.05 30.12
N ARG A 367 -8.96 -13.29 30.59
CA ARG A 367 -8.92 -14.49 29.75
C ARG A 367 -10.05 -14.47 28.71
N ILE A 368 -11.27 -14.15 29.13
CA ILE A 368 -12.44 -14.10 28.25
C ILE A 368 -12.33 -12.90 27.30
N ARG A 369 -11.88 -11.73 27.79
CA ARG A 369 -11.66 -10.55 26.94
C ARG A 369 -10.67 -10.82 25.81
N ARG A 370 -9.53 -11.46 26.12
CA ARG A 370 -8.54 -11.86 25.11
C ARG A 370 -9.10 -12.90 24.12
N PHE A 371 -9.89 -13.86 24.61
CA PHE A 371 -10.57 -14.82 23.74
C PHE A 371 -11.53 -14.13 22.76
N VAL A 372 -12.39 -13.23 23.23
CA VAL A 372 -13.35 -12.49 22.39
C VAL A 372 -12.64 -11.56 21.41
N LYS A 373 -11.55 -10.89 21.81
CA LYS A 373 -10.74 -10.07 20.88
C LYS A 373 -10.17 -10.92 19.74
N ASN A 374 -9.62 -12.09 20.06
CA ASN A 374 -8.91 -12.91 19.09
C ASN A 374 -9.87 -13.71 18.18
N PHE A 375 -10.94 -14.29 18.74
CA PHE A 375 -11.90 -15.11 17.99
C PHE A 375 -13.12 -14.35 17.51
N GLY A 376 -13.43 -13.18 18.06
CA GLY A 376 -14.65 -12.43 17.78
C GLY A 376 -14.89 -12.16 16.29
N PRO A 377 -13.93 -11.56 15.56
CA PRO A 377 -14.07 -11.34 14.12
C PRO A 377 -14.38 -12.61 13.32
N VAL A 378 -13.78 -13.75 13.70
CA VAL A 378 -14.03 -15.05 13.07
C VAL A 378 -15.43 -15.57 13.39
N ILE A 379 -15.80 -15.57 14.68
CA ILE A 379 -17.11 -16.05 15.13
C ILE A 379 -18.21 -15.24 14.45
N ILE A 380 -18.05 -13.92 14.34
CA ILE A 380 -19.01 -13.04 13.68
C ILE A 380 -19.09 -13.34 12.18
N PHE A 381 -17.96 -13.54 11.52
CA PHE A 381 -17.93 -13.92 10.11
C PHE A 381 -18.66 -15.24 9.84
N CYS A 382 -18.37 -16.28 10.63
CA CYS A 382 -19.04 -17.57 10.55
C CYS A 382 -20.53 -17.47 10.91
N ALA A 383 -20.89 -16.71 11.95
CA ALA A 383 -22.28 -16.53 12.37
C ALA A 383 -23.10 -15.81 11.30
N MET A 384 -22.57 -14.72 10.72
CA MET A 384 -23.26 -13.98 9.65
C MET A 384 -23.36 -14.78 8.35
N SER A 385 -22.35 -15.62 8.06
CA SER A 385 -22.42 -16.54 6.92
C SER A 385 -23.42 -17.68 7.17
N GLY A 386 -23.50 -18.20 8.40
CA GLY A 386 -24.47 -19.21 8.80
C GLY A 386 -25.91 -18.70 8.83
N LEU A 387 -26.13 -17.43 9.21
CA LEU A 387 -27.44 -16.79 9.13
C LEU A 387 -28.01 -16.79 7.72
N ASN A 388 -27.16 -16.67 6.69
CA ASN A 388 -27.59 -16.75 5.30
C ASN A 388 -28.10 -18.13 4.89
N CYS A 389 -27.68 -19.19 5.58
CA CYS A 389 -28.12 -20.56 5.32
C CYS A 389 -29.48 -20.87 5.97
N LEU A 390 -30.02 -19.97 6.80
CA LEU A 390 -31.32 -20.19 7.43
C LEU A 390 -32.45 -19.98 6.40
N PRO A 391 -33.52 -20.80 6.45
CA PRO A 391 -34.64 -20.74 5.49
C PRO A 391 -35.39 -19.40 5.50
N SER A 392 -35.28 -18.63 6.59
CA SER A 392 -35.83 -17.26 6.67
C SER A 392 -35.09 -16.26 5.79
N PHE A 393 -33.80 -16.47 5.54
CA PHE A 393 -32.94 -15.58 4.75
C PHE A 393 -32.77 -16.04 3.30
N ASP A 394 -32.95 -17.32 3.03
CA ASP A 394 -32.89 -17.91 1.68
C ASP A 394 -33.88 -17.24 0.70
N LYS A 395 -35.02 -16.76 1.23
CA LYS A 395 -36.03 -15.98 0.47
C LYS A 395 -35.46 -14.74 -0.23
N PHE A 396 -34.42 -14.12 0.33
CA PHE A 396 -33.86 -12.87 -0.19
C PHE A 396 -32.83 -13.08 -1.31
N HIS A 397 -32.44 -14.33 -1.62
CA HIS A 397 -31.49 -14.67 -2.69
C HIS A 397 -30.22 -13.80 -2.64
N ILE A 398 -29.61 -13.71 -1.47
CA ILE A 398 -28.41 -12.89 -1.28
C ILE A 398 -27.27 -13.49 -2.09
N ARG A 399 -26.55 -12.65 -2.84
CA ARG A 399 -25.44 -13.12 -3.66
C ARG A 399 -24.32 -13.70 -2.80
N THR A 400 -24.06 -14.98 -3.01
CA THR A 400 -22.92 -15.67 -2.42
C THR A 400 -21.75 -15.73 -3.40
N LEU A 401 -20.61 -16.20 -2.89
CA LEU A 401 -19.38 -16.31 -3.67
C LEU A 401 -19.50 -17.39 -4.76
N SER A 402 -19.16 -17.02 -6.00
CA SER A 402 -19.15 -17.95 -7.15
C SER A 402 -17.84 -18.73 -7.20
N VAL A 403 -17.86 -19.95 -6.67
CA VAL A 403 -16.71 -20.87 -6.65
C VAL A 403 -17.14 -22.18 -7.31
N PRO A 404 -16.31 -22.80 -8.17
CA PRO A 404 -16.66 -24.08 -8.80
C PRO A 404 -16.80 -25.22 -7.77
N ASP A 405 -17.72 -26.14 -8.03
CA ASP A 405 -18.05 -27.25 -7.12
C ASP A 405 -16.96 -28.34 -7.07
N THR A 406 -16.11 -28.41 -8.10
CA THR A 406 -14.95 -29.31 -8.17
C THR A 406 -13.67 -28.52 -8.35
N PHE A 407 -12.56 -29.06 -7.82
CA PHE A 407 -11.22 -28.52 -8.07
C PHE A 407 -10.89 -28.60 -9.58
N GLN A 408 -11.09 -27.50 -10.27
CA GLN A 408 -10.70 -27.29 -11.66
C GLN A 408 -10.10 -25.91 -11.78
N LEU A 409 -9.00 -25.81 -12.53
CA LEU A 409 -8.45 -24.52 -12.93
C LEU A 409 -9.43 -23.83 -13.87
N ALA A 410 -9.50 -22.51 -13.79
CA ALA A 410 -10.37 -21.70 -14.61
C ALA A 410 -10.06 -21.94 -16.10
N GLY A 411 -11.11 -22.18 -16.89
CA GLY A 411 -11.00 -22.57 -18.29
C GLY A 411 -10.52 -24.01 -18.58
N GLY A 412 -10.42 -24.89 -17.56
CA GLY A 412 -10.07 -26.31 -17.76
C GLY A 412 -8.63 -26.57 -18.20
N ARG A 413 -7.72 -25.62 -17.94
CA ARG A 413 -6.32 -25.67 -18.39
C ARG A 413 -5.44 -26.62 -17.57
N ASN A 414 -4.33 -27.06 -18.17
CA ASN A 414 -3.27 -27.78 -17.46
C ASN A 414 -2.49 -26.86 -16.51
N PHE A 415 -1.89 -27.44 -15.45
CA PHE A 415 -1.05 -26.71 -14.49
C PHE A 415 0.17 -26.07 -15.11
N VAL A 416 0.83 -26.73 -16.07
CA VAL A 416 2.05 -26.20 -16.69
C VAL A 416 1.68 -25.38 -17.92
N VAL A 417 2.09 -24.12 -17.93
CA VAL A 417 1.86 -23.22 -19.06
C VAL A 417 2.78 -23.60 -20.23
N ALA A 418 2.27 -23.54 -21.46
CA ALA A 418 3.07 -23.72 -22.67
C ALA A 418 3.94 -22.47 -22.96
N ILE A 419 5.05 -22.33 -22.22
CA ILE A 419 5.98 -21.18 -22.25
C ILE A 419 6.58 -20.92 -23.65
N ASN A 420 6.68 -21.96 -24.48
CA ASN A 420 7.33 -21.89 -25.80
C ASN A 420 6.43 -21.46 -26.96
N SER A 421 5.15 -21.18 -26.72
CA SER A 421 4.16 -20.82 -27.76
C SER A 421 4.32 -19.41 -28.35
N ILE A 422 5.24 -18.58 -27.81
CA ILE A 422 5.40 -17.17 -28.19
C ILE A 422 6.74 -16.93 -28.93
N PRO A 423 6.79 -15.99 -29.90
CA PRO A 423 8.04 -15.61 -30.58
C PRO A 423 9.12 -15.08 -29.62
N ASN A 424 10.39 -15.37 -29.93
CA ASN A 424 11.52 -14.96 -29.08
C ASN A 424 11.63 -13.44 -28.87
N LYS A 425 11.20 -12.63 -29.85
CA LYS A 425 11.14 -11.16 -29.71
C LYS A 425 10.19 -10.72 -28.59
N VAL A 426 9.04 -11.37 -28.47
CA VAL A 426 8.04 -11.06 -27.44
C VAL A 426 8.52 -11.55 -26.07
N LYS A 427 9.22 -12.68 -25.99
CA LYS A 427 9.86 -13.16 -24.76
C LYS A 427 10.83 -12.13 -24.18
N LEU A 428 11.63 -11.50 -25.03
CA LEU A 428 12.52 -10.42 -24.62
C LEU A 428 11.74 -9.15 -24.24
N LEU A 429 10.72 -8.77 -25.00
CA LEU A 429 9.89 -7.61 -24.71
C LEU A 429 9.17 -7.71 -23.35
N CYS A 430 8.87 -8.93 -22.89
CA CYS A 430 8.30 -9.19 -21.55
C CYS A 430 9.20 -8.72 -20.40
N SER A 431 10.50 -8.45 -20.64
CA SER A 431 11.37 -7.90 -19.61
C SER A 431 10.95 -6.50 -19.14
N LEU A 432 10.31 -5.70 -20.01
CA LEU A 432 9.86 -4.34 -19.66
C LEU A 432 8.76 -4.33 -18.58
N PRO A 433 7.60 -5.00 -18.78
CA PRO A 433 6.61 -5.11 -17.72
C PRO A 433 7.16 -5.88 -16.50
N ALA A 434 8.12 -6.79 -16.69
CA ALA A 434 8.77 -7.49 -15.58
C ALA A 434 9.59 -6.55 -14.67
N VAL A 435 10.24 -5.52 -15.21
CA VAL A 435 10.92 -4.49 -14.39
C VAL A 435 9.91 -3.74 -13.52
N LEU A 436 8.74 -3.38 -14.08
CA LEU A 436 7.67 -2.74 -13.32
C LEU A 436 7.11 -3.65 -12.22
N LEU A 437 6.87 -4.93 -12.53
CA LEU A 437 6.44 -5.93 -11.55
C LEU A 437 7.49 -6.14 -10.45
N THR A 438 8.77 -6.18 -10.82
CA THR A 438 9.88 -6.29 -9.87
C THR A 438 9.91 -5.10 -8.93
N ALA A 439 9.72 -3.88 -9.46
CA ALA A 439 9.62 -2.67 -8.64
C ALA A 439 8.42 -2.74 -7.69
N LEU A 440 7.26 -3.23 -8.15
CA LEU A 440 6.08 -3.42 -7.30
C LEU A 440 6.39 -4.33 -6.12
N PHE A 441 6.97 -5.50 -6.41
CA PHE A 441 7.24 -6.52 -5.40
C PHE A 441 8.35 -6.09 -4.46
N PHE A 442 9.35 -5.37 -4.96
CA PHE A 442 10.37 -4.73 -4.15
C PHE A 442 9.76 -3.77 -3.14
N MET A 443 8.81 -2.94 -3.58
CA MET A 443 8.12 -2.00 -2.70
C MET A 443 7.25 -2.70 -1.66
N ASP A 444 6.30 -3.52 -2.11
CA ASP A 444 5.33 -4.18 -1.23
C ASP A 444 6.02 -5.07 -0.20
N GLN A 445 7.03 -5.83 -0.62
CA GLN A 445 7.76 -6.73 0.28
C GLN A 445 8.56 -5.96 1.32
N ASN A 446 9.37 -4.97 0.89
CA ASN A 446 10.24 -4.28 1.83
C ASN A 446 9.46 -3.35 2.77
N ILE A 447 8.38 -2.69 2.31
CA ILE A 447 7.48 -1.92 3.19
C ILE A 447 6.82 -2.86 4.21
N SER A 448 6.30 -4.02 3.77
CA SER A 448 5.68 -4.98 4.68
C SER A 448 6.63 -5.45 5.77
N VAL A 449 7.87 -5.81 5.40
CA VAL A 449 8.90 -6.25 6.35
C VAL A 449 9.33 -5.10 7.26
N ARG A 450 9.48 -3.87 6.75
CA ARG A 450 9.84 -2.69 7.56
C ARG A 450 8.78 -2.38 8.61
N VAL A 451 7.51 -2.35 8.22
CA VAL A 451 6.40 -2.04 9.12
C VAL A 451 6.25 -3.11 10.22
N VAL A 452 6.53 -4.38 9.91
CA VAL A 452 6.61 -5.47 10.90
C VAL A 452 7.77 -5.25 11.87
N ASN A 453 8.93 -4.84 11.35
CA ASN A 453 10.15 -4.63 12.13
C ASN A 453 10.26 -3.23 12.74
N ASN A 454 9.19 -2.43 12.72
CA ASN A 454 9.16 -1.16 13.42
C ASN A 454 9.55 -1.38 14.90
N PRO A 455 10.48 -0.59 15.47
CA PRO A 455 10.87 -0.68 16.88
C PRO A 455 9.69 -0.67 17.86
N ASP A 456 8.57 -0.03 17.51
CA ASP A 456 7.33 -0.03 18.31
C ASP A 456 6.80 -1.45 18.59
N ASN A 457 7.05 -2.40 17.69
CA ASN A 457 6.62 -3.79 17.82
C ASN A 457 7.55 -4.64 18.72
N LYS A 458 8.71 -4.12 19.14
CA LYS A 458 9.67 -4.78 20.04
C LYS A 458 10.07 -6.21 19.65
N LEU A 459 10.28 -6.47 18.35
CA LEU A 459 10.80 -7.76 17.87
C LEU A 459 12.27 -7.95 18.26
N LYS A 460 12.67 -9.19 18.54
CA LYS A 460 13.99 -9.54 19.11
C LYS A 460 14.94 -10.20 18.11
N LYS A 461 14.44 -10.96 17.12
CA LYS A 461 15.30 -11.83 16.28
C LYS A 461 15.84 -11.19 14.99
N GLY A 462 15.57 -9.90 14.77
CA GLY A 462 16.12 -9.11 13.66
C GLY A 462 15.58 -9.49 12.26
N ALA A 463 15.57 -8.50 11.37
CA ALA A 463 14.99 -8.58 10.03
C ALA A 463 15.99 -9.01 8.95
N ALA A 464 15.61 -9.85 7.99
CA ALA A 464 16.48 -10.28 6.89
C ALA A 464 15.85 -9.99 5.50
N TYR A 465 15.87 -8.72 5.10
CA TYR A 465 15.24 -8.20 3.88
C TYR A 465 15.75 -8.86 2.60
N ASN A 466 17.05 -9.09 2.47
CA ASN A 466 17.60 -9.65 1.22
C ASN A 466 17.16 -11.09 1.02
N LEU A 467 17.13 -11.86 2.10
CA LEU A 467 16.68 -13.25 2.09
C LEU A 467 15.19 -13.33 1.71
N ASP A 468 14.37 -12.39 2.19
CA ASP A 468 12.96 -12.28 1.80
C ASP A 468 12.78 -12.00 0.31
N MET A 469 13.62 -11.14 -0.29
CA MET A 469 13.58 -10.86 -1.72
C MET A 469 13.92 -12.10 -2.57
N VAL A 470 14.98 -12.83 -2.21
CA VAL A 470 15.33 -14.06 -2.92
C VAL A 470 14.23 -15.12 -2.78
N ALA A 471 13.71 -15.31 -1.56
CA ALA A 471 12.61 -16.24 -1.29
C ALA A 471 11.39 -15.96 -2.18
N LEU A 472 10.95 -14.70 -2.19
CA LEU A 472 9.78 -14.30 -2.97
C LEU A 472 10.06 -14.31 -4.49
N GLY A 473 11.30 -14.07 -4.92
CA GLY A 473 11.72 -14.23 -6.32
C GLY A 473 11.55 -15.66 -6.79
N LEU A 474 12.09 -16.63 -6.05
CA LEU A 474 11.95 -18.07 -6.36
C LEU A 474 10.49 -18.51 -6.41
N ILE A 475 9.69 -18.08 -5.43
CA ILE A 475 8.24 -18.36 -5.39
C ILE A 475 7.55 -17.79 -6.62
N THR A 476 7.84 -16.54 -6.98
CA THR A 476 7.27 -15.89 -8.16
C THR A 476 7.60 -16.66 -9.43
N GLY A 477 8.84 -17.15 -9.57
CA GLY A 477 9.24 -18.00 -10.70
C GLY A 477 8.42 -19.28 -10.80
N VAL A 478 8.25 -20.00 -9.68
CA VAL A 478 7.45 -21.23 -9.64
C VAL A 478 5.98 -20.96 -9.97
N LEU A 479 5.36 -19.94 -9.35
CA LEU A 479 3.97 -19.55 -9.65
C LEU A 479 3.78 -19.17 -11.12
N SER A 480 4.77 -18.52 -11.72
CA SER A 480 4.74 -18.12 -13.13
C SER A 480 4.75 -19.31 -14.08
N VAL A 481 5.52 -20.35 -13.79
CA VAL A 481 5.55 -21.60 -14.59
C VAL A 481 4.21 -22.34 -14.49
N LEU A 482 3.58 -22.29 -13.31
CA LEU A 482 2.26 -22.90 -13.06
C LEU A 482 1.09 -22.01 -13.56
N GLY A 483 1.37 -20.79 -14.02
CA GLY A 483 0.35 -19.80 -14.39
C GLY A 483 -0.59 -19.47 -13.23
N LEU A 484 -0.08 -19.52 -11.99
CA LEU A 484 -0.81 -19.15 -10.79
C LEU A 484 -0.58 -17.68 -10.46
N PRO A 485 -1.57 -17.00 -9.85
CA PRO A 485 -1.50 -15.59 -9.51
C PRO A 485 -0.31 -15.34 -8.58
N TRP A 486 0.52 -14.35 -8.90
CA TRP A 486 1.65 -13.97 -8.06
C TRP A 486 1.19 -13.43 -6.70
N MET A 487 1.99 -13.70 -5.67
CA MET A 487 1.77 -13.23 -4.31
C MET A 487 2.91 -12.29 -3.91
N CYS A 488 2.63 -11.30 -3.07
CA CYS A 488 3.63 -10.39 -2.52
C CYS A 488 3.37 -10.11 -1.04
N GLY A 489 4.29 -9.39 -0.38
CA GLY A 489 4.16 -9.02 1.02
C GLY A 489 2.88 -8.23 1.29
N ALA A 490 2.09 -8.68 2.27
CA ALA A 490 0.83 -8.06 2.65
C ALA A 490 0.96 -7.34 4.00
N THR A 491 1.15 -6.02 3.98
CA THR A 491 1.40 -5.18 5.18
C THR A 491 0.32 -5.36 6.25
N VAL A 492 -0.95 -5.36 5.85
CA VAL A 492 -2.11 -5.43 6.76
C VAL A 492 -2.18 -6.76 7.50
N GLN A 493 -1.99 -7.84 6.75
CA GLN A 493 -2.04 -9.20 7.29
C GLN A 493 -0.82 -9.46 8.17
N SER A 494 0.35 -9.00 7.73
CA SER A 494 1.59 -9.06 8.51
C SER A 494 1.47 -8.31 9.85
N MET A 495 0.86 -7.12 9.85
CA MET A 495 0.63 -6.37 11.09
C MET A 495 -0.44 -6.99 11.99
N ASN A 496 -1.49 -7.58 11.41
CA ASN A 496 -2.45 -8.36 12.17
C ASN A 496 -1.81 -9.61 12.78
N HIS A 497 -0.84 -10.23 12.09
CA HIS A 497 -0.10 -11.37 12.58
C HIS A 497 0.79 -11.02 13.77
N VAL A 498 1.56 -9.94 13.67
CA VAL A 498 2.34 -9.40 14.80
C VAL A 498 1.42 -9.13 15.99
N LYS A 499 0.34 -8.36 15.79
CA LYS A 499 -0.60 -8.00 16.87
C LYS A 499 -1.30 -9.21 17.50
N ALA A 500 -1.57 -10.27 16.75
CA ALA A 500 -2.15 -11.50 17.29
C ALA A 500 -1.17 -12.30 18.15
N LEU A 501 0.14 -12.14 17.90
CA LEU A 501 1.24 -12.77 18.64
C LEU A 501 1.89 -11.84 19.67
N THR A 502 1.36 -10.65 19.85
CA THR A 502 1.77 -9.69 20.88
C THR A 502 1.02 -9.90 22.18
N ASP A 503 1.74 -9.96 23.30
CA ASP A 503 1.15 -9.84 24.62
C ASP A 503 1.09 -8.37 25.04
N SER A 504 -0.13 -7.84 25.06
CA SER A 504 -0.44 -6.51 25.57
C SER A 504 -0.90 -6.59 27.03
N VAL A 505 -0.33 -5.71 27.86
CA VAL A 505 -0.78 -5.47 29.23
C VAL A 505 -1.36 -4.06 29.31
N TYR A 506 -2.55 -3.94 29.87
CA TYR A 506 -3.16 -2.64 30.13
C TYR A 506 -2.49 -2.03 31.35
N ASN A 507 -1.80 -0.91 31.16
CA ASN A 507 -1.18 -0.19 32.25
C ASN A 507 -2.21 0.79 32.84
N ALA A 508 -2.55 0.62 34.12
CA ALA A 508 -3.58 1.40 34.79
C ALA A 508 -3.16 2.86 35.05
N GLU A 509 -1.85 3.14 35.05
CA GLU A 509 -1.28 4.46 35.30
C GLU A 509 -1.24 5.33 34.03
N THR A 510 -0.88 4.75 32.89
CA THR A 510 -0.84 5.46 31.59
C THR A 510 -2.18 5.41 30.84
N GLY A 511 -3.07 4.48 31.18
CA GLY A 511 -4.35 4.29 30.49
C GLY A 511 -4.20 3.66 29.10
N GLU A 512 -3.01 3.20 28.74
CA GLU A 512 -2.69 2.63 27.44
C GLU A 512 -2.29 1.15 27.54
N THR A 513 -2.45 0.42 26.43
CA THR A 513 -2.02 -0.98 26.33
C THR A 513 -0.58 -1.05 25.85
N GLU A 514 0.34 -1.43 26.72
CA GLU A 514 1.75 -1.58 26.39
C GLU A 514 2.07 -2.99 25.90
N ILE A 515 2.96 -3.07 24.90
CA ILE A 515 3.48 -4.32 24.35
C ILE A 515 4.61 -4.82 25.26
N VAL A 516 4.41 -5.99 25.87
CA VAL A 516 5.39 -6.62 26.77
C VAL A 516 6.32 -7.55 25.99
N ASP A 517 5.74 -8.47 25.21
CA ASP A 517 6.51 -9.46 24.46
C ASP A 517 5.79 -9.89 23.18
N VAL A 518 6.56 -10.30 22.17
CA VAL A 518 6.02 -10.83 20.91
C VAL A 518 6.61 -12.20 20.65
N THR A 519 5.74 -13.19 20.44
CA THR A 519 6.18 -14.54 20.08
C THR A 519 6.48 -14.59 18.58
N GLU A 520 7.76 -14.62 18.23
CA GLU A 520 8.21 -14.77 16.84
C GLU A 520 8.25 -16.25 16.42
N THR A 521 7.43 -16.62 15.44
CA THR A 521 7.36 -18.01 14.98
C THR A 521 7.08 -18.16 13.48
N ARG A 522 7.63 -19.23 12.88
CA ARG A 522 7.34 -19.68 11.50
C ARG A 522 6.07 -20.54 11.41
N LEU A 523 5.69 -21.15 12.53
CA LEU A 523 4.63 -22.14 12.57
C LEU A 523 3.25 -21.54 12.27
N THR A 524 2.98 -20.34 12.76
CA THR A 524 1.72 -19.63 12.51
C THR A 524 1.54 -19.31 11.03
N GLY A 525 2.55 -18.73 10.39
CA GLY A 525 2.57 -18.47 8.95
C GLY A 525 2.33 -19.74 8.15
N PHE A 526 3.06 -20.81 8.47
CA PHE A 526 2.90 -22.10 7.79
C PHE A 526 1.48 -22.67 7.96
N LEU A 527 0.95 -22.71 9.19
CA LEU A 527 -0.37 -23.28 9.47
C LEU A 527 -1.51 -22.48 8.83
N VAL A 528 -1.44 -21.15 8.83
CA VAL A 528 -2.45 -20.30 8.18
C VAL A 528 -2.53 -20.60 6.69
N HIS A 529 -1.38 -20.65 6.01
CA HIS A 529 -1.34 -20.95 4.58
C HIS A 529 -1.71 -22.40 4.27
N ALA A 530 -1.33 -23.35 5.13
CA ALA A 530 -1.78 -24.73 5.02
C ALA A 530 -3.31 -24.85 5.17
N MET A 531 -3.93 -24.08 6.07
CA MET A 531 -5.39 -24.00 6.18
C MET A 531 -6.03 -23.38 4.94
N ILE A 532 -5.45 -22.33 4.35
CA ILE A 532 -5.93 -21.72 3.09
C ILE A 532 -5.86 -22.72 1.94
N ALA A 533 -4.76 -23.48 1.81
CA ALA A 533 -4.67 -24.57 0.85
C ALA A 533 -5.71 -25.66 1.14
N GLY A 534 -5.91 -26.01 2.42
CA GLY A 534 -6.93 -26.94 2.87
C GLY A 534 -8.36 -26.50 2.56
N SER A 535 -8.64 -25.20 2.46
CA SER A 535 -9.94 -24.66 2.03
C SER A 535 -10.35 -25.12 0.63
N LEU A 536 -9.40 -25.55 -0.21
CA LEU A 536 -9.69 -26.15 -1.51
C LEU A 536 -10.46 -27.49 -1.39
N LEU A 537 -10.35 -28.18 -0.27
CA LEU A 537 -11.17 -29.38 0.02
C LEU A 537 -12.57 -29.00 0.52
N LEU A 538 -12.75 -27.75 0.94
CA LEU A 538 -13.98 -27.20 1.51
C LEU A 538 -14.63 -26.15 0.59
N LEU A 539 -14.33 -26.18 -0.72
CA LEU A 539 -14.91 -25.25 -1.71
C LEU A 539 -16.45 -25.17 -1.64
N PRO A 540 -17.20 -26.29 -1.42
CA PRO A 540 -18.65 -26.21 -1.24
C PRO A 540 -19.08 -25.34 -0.05
N LEU A 541 -18.31 -25.32 1.04
CA LEU A 541 -18.58 -24.47 2.20
C LEU A 541 -18.22 -23.01 1.93
N VAL A 542 -17.18 -22.75 1.14
CA VAL A 542 -16.75 -21.39 0.77
C VAL A 542 -17.82 -20.67 -0.04
N ARG A 543 -18.56 -21.40 -0.89
CA ARG A 543 -19.69 -20.87 -1.68
C ARG A 543 -20.85 -20.36 -0.82
N LEU A 544 -20.97 -20.79 0.43
CA LEU A 544 -22.04 -20.33 1.34
C LEU A 544 -21.81 -18.91 1.86
N ILE A 545 -20.60 -18.37 1.70
CA ILE A 545 -20.23 -17.07 2.25
C ILE A 545 -20.89 -15.96 1.41
N PRO A 546 -21.73 -15.09 2.01
CA PRO A 546 -22.37 -13.98 1.32
C PRO A 546 -21.38 -12.85 1.04
N ILE A 547 -21.44 -12.25 -0.15
CA ILE A 547 -20.61 -11.09 -0.51
C ILE A 547 -20.79 -9.92 0.48
N PRO A 548 -22.00 -9.60 0.99
CA PRO A 548 -22.16 -8.50 1.94
C PRO A 548 -21.41 -8.68 3.27
N VAL A 549 -21.24 -9.93 3.74
CA VAL A 549 -20.45 -10.23 4.95
C VAL A 549 -18.97 -9.88 4.70
N VAL A 550 -18.44 -10.25 3.53
CA VAL A 550 -17.08 -9.89 3.10
C VAL A 550 -16.91 -8.37 3.03
N SER A 551 -17.88 -7.64 2.48
CA SER A 551 -17.84 -6.16 2.43
C SER A 551 -17.85 -5.53 3.83
N GLY A 552 -18.59 -6.11 4.79
CA GLY A 552 -18.54 -5.70 6.19
C GLY A 552 -17.17 -5.89 6.84
N VAL A 553 -16.49 -7.01 6.52
CA VAL A 553 -15.10 -7.26 6.96
C VAL A 553 -14.12 -6.27 6.32
N PHE A 554 -14.28 -5.92 5.04
CA PHE A 554 -13.43 -4.93 4.37
C PHE A 554 -13.56 -3.53 5.00
N LEU A 555 -14.78 -3.10 5.38
CA LEU A 555 -14.97 -1.86 6.14
C LEU A 555 -14.24 -1.89 7.49
N PHE A 556 -14.29 -3.02 8.19
CA PHE A 556 -13.56 -3.20 9.44
C PHE A 556 -12.03 -3.13 9.23
N LEU A 557 -11.49 -3.84 8.24
CA LEU A 557 -10.06 -3.82 7.90
C LEU A 557 -9.61 -2.41 7.52
N GLY A 558 -10.36 -1.70 6.67
CA GLY A 558 -10.09 -0.32 6.30
C GLY A 558 -10.01 0.59 7.53
N ARG A 559 -11.05 0.62 8.38
CA ARG A 559 -11.03 1.43 9.61
C ARG A 559 -9.88 1.07 10.55
N LYS A 560 -9.55 -0.23 10.68
CA LYS A 560 -8.46 -0.68 11.54
C LYS A 560 -7.09 -0.19 11.05
N LEU A 561 -6.90 -0.08 9.73
CA LEU A 561 -5.68 0.48 9.13
C LEU A 561 -5.55 2.00 9.29
N MET A 562 -6.68 2.72 9.36
CA MET A 562 -6.65 4.15 9.70
C MET A 562 -6.15 4.39 11.13
N LYS A 563 -6.45 3.48 12.07
CA LYS A 563 -6.03 3.58 13.47
C LYS A 563 -4.54 3.27 13.60
N GLY A 564 -3.74 4.31 13.85
CA GLY A 564 -2.28 4.22 14.03
C GLY A 564 -1.48 4.86 12.89
N ASN A 565 -2.14 5.35 11.84
CA ASN A 565 -1.47 6.11 10.79
C ASN A 565 -1.37 7.59 11.21
N SER A 566 -0.15 8.07 11.45
CA SER A 566 0.07 9.44 11.97
C SER A 566 -0.30 10.52 10.95
N PHE A 567 -0.18 10.27 9.64
CA PHE A 567 -0.71 11.18 8.62
C PHE A 567 -2.23 11.37 8.74
N LEU A 568 -2.99 10.29 8.88
CA LEU A 568 -4.44 10.38 9.06
C LEU A 568 -4.81 11.01 10.40
N GLN A 569 -4.02 10.78 11.44
CA GLN A 569 -4.16 11.49 12.72
C GLN A 569 -3.90 12.99 12.55
N ARG A 570 -2.85 13.41 11.83
CA ARG A 570 -2.57 14.82 11.53
C ARG A 570 -3.70 15.50 10.76
N ILE A 571 -4.31 14.81 9.79
CA ILE A 571 -5.51 15.33 9.08
C ILE A 571 -6.63 15.62 10.09
N ARG A 572 -6.94 14.66 10.97
CA ARG A 572 -7.95 14.85 12.02
C ARG A 572 -7.57 15.98 12.98
N ASP A 573 -6.34 15.98 13.46
CA ASP A 573 -5.84 16.89 14.49
C ASP A 573 -5.75 18.33 14.00
N THR A 574 -5.63 18.54 12.67
CA THR A 574 -5.75 19.86 12.04
C THR A 574 -7.09 20.54 12.36
N PHE A 575 -8.16 19.77 12.53
CA PHE A 575 -9.49 20.27 12.91
C PHE A 575 -9.73 20.33 14.43
N VAL A 576 -8.80 19.84 15.25
CA VAL A 576 -8.92 19.80 16.72
C VAL A 576 -8.36 21.09 17.34
N GLU A 577 -8.99 21.56 18.42
CA GLU A 577 -8.53 22.74 19.17
C GLU A 577 -7.15 22.50 19.83
N LYS A 578 -6.22 23.46 19.68
CA LYS A 578 -4.82 23.34 20.16
C LYS A 578 -4.69 23.02 21.66
N LYS A 579 -5.65 23.46 22.48
CA LYS A 579 -5.65 23.21 23.94
C LYS A 579 -5.95 21.75 24.31
N ARG A 580 -6.59 20.98 23.41
CA ARG A 580 -6.96 19.58 23.63
C ARG A 580 -5.92 18.59 23.09
N LEU A 581 -4.89 19.09 22.41
CA LEU A 581 -3.80 18.27 21.89
C LEU A 581 -2.78 18.02 23.00
N LEU A 582 -2.18 16.82 23.01
CA LEU A 582 -1.07 16.47 23.90
C LEU A 582 0.13 17.39 23.66
N GLU A 583 0.96 17.59 24.69
CA GLU A 583 2.14 18.47 24.64
C GLU A 583 3.13 18.06 23.54
N ASP A 584 3.32 16.75 23.34
CA ASP A 584 4.22 16.17 22.32
C ASP A 584 3.64 16.14 20.90
N ASN A 585 2.45 16.72 20.67
CA ASN A 585 1.84 16.69 19.34
C ASN A 585 2.57 17.68 18.39
N PRO A 586 2.90 17.29 17.13
CA PRO A 586 3.62 18.15 16.18
C PRO A 586 3.00 19.54 15.97
N ILE A 587 1.67 19.66 16.11
CA ILE A 587 0.95 20.94 15.99
C ILE A 587 1.28 21.92 17.14
N ARG A 588 1.64 21.41 18.32
CA ARG A 588 2.06 22.23 19.46
C ARG A 588 3.53 22.66 19.36
N MET A 589 4.40 21.78 18.86
CA MET A 589 5.84 22.01 18.68
C MET A 589 6.14 22.96 17.50
N LEU A 590 5.84 22.58 16.25
CA LEU A 590 6.14 23.40 15.05
C LEU A 590 5.09 24.47 14.75
N GLY A 591 3.91 24.37 15.38
CA GLY A 591 2.75 25.21 15.06
C GLY A 591 1.90 24.69 13.88
N ARG A 592 0.68 25.24 13.79
CA ARG A 592 -0.36 24.77 12.85
C ARG A 592 0.00 24.93 11.38
N LYS A 593 0.64 26.04 11.01
CA LYS A 593 0.89 26.36 9.58
C LYS A 593 1.88 25.38 8.96
N ARG A 594 3.00 25.12 9.64
CA ARG A 594 4.05 24.17 9.18
C ARG A 594 3.52 22.74 9.13
N THR A 595 2.84 22.29 10.19
CA THR A 595 2.24 20.94 10.21
C THR A 595 1.16 20.75 9.14
N ALA A 596 0.34 21.78 8.89
CA ALA A 596 -0.68 21.74 7.84
C ALA A 596 -0.05 21.69 6.44
N LEU A 597 1.03 22.43 6.19
CA LEU A 597 1.74 22.40 4.91
C LEU A 597 2.25 20.97 4.59
N PHE A 598 2.88 20.31 5.56
CA PHE A 598 3.34 18.92 5.41
C PHE A 598 2.18 17.96 5.10
N THR A 599 1.08 18.11 5.84
CA THR A 599 -0.11 17.27 5.68
C THR A 599 -0.81 17.52 4.33
N ILE A 600 -0.79 18.75 3.80
CA ILE A 600 -1.30 19.09 2.47
C ILE A 600 -0.47 18.41 1.39
N ILE A 601 0.87 18.44 1.49
CA ILE A 601 1.76 17.75 0.55
C ILE A 601 1.47 16.24 0.54
N GLN A 602 1.34 15.61 1.71
CA GLN A 602 0.95 14.19 1.83
C GLN A 602 -0.42 13.91 1.19
N SER A 603 -1.39 14.80 1.41
CA SER A 603 -2.75 14.66 0.86
C SER A 603 -2.77 14.79 -0.67
N LEU A 604 -1.99 15.70 -1.24
CA LEU A 604 -1.83 15.85 -2.69
C LEU A 604 -1.19 14.60 -3.31
N CYS A 605 -0.17 14.04 -2.66
CA CYS A 605 0.45 12.79 -3.09
C CYS A 605 -0.53 11.62 -3.06
N LEU A 606 -1.29 11.47 -1.97
CA LEU A 606 -2.34 10.44 -1.86
C LEU A 606 -3.40 10.59 -2.95
N MET A 607 -3.86 11.81 -3.21
CA MET A 607 -4.85 12.08 -4.27
C MET A 607 -4.30 11.75 -5.65
N GLY A 608 -3.03 12.07 -5.92
CA GLY A 608 -2.33 11.70 -7.15
C GLY A 608 -2.28 10.19 -7.36
N LEU A 609 -1.90 9.42 -6.33
CA LEU A 609 -1.89 7.96 -6.38
C LEU A 609 -3.30 7.38 -6.58
N TRP A 610 -4.30 7.96 -5.92
CA TRP A 610 -5.69 7.54 -6.07
C TRP A 610 -6.18 7.75 -7.50
N ALA A 611 -5.94 8.93 -8.09
CA ALA A 611 -6.28 9.21 -9.47
C ALA A 611 -5.57 8.26 -10.45
N PHE A 612 -4.30 7.97 -10.19
CA PHE A 612 -3.51 7.04 -10.99
C PHE A 612 -4.05 5.60 -10.94
N LYS A 613 -4.53 5.17 -9.77
CA LYS A 613 -5.12 3.85 -9.53
C LYS A 613 -6.44 3.66 -10.29
N GLN A 614 -7.29 4.68 -10.38
CA GLN A 614 -8.63 4.55 -10.98
C GLN A 614 -8.62 4.22 -12.48
N ASN A 615 -7.52 4.53 -13.17
CA ASN A 615 -7.37 4.32 -14.59
C ASN A 615 -6.76 2.94 -14.87
N PRO A 616 -7.50 1.98 -15.48
CA PRO A 616 -7.00 0.62 -15.68
C PRO A 616 -5.78 0.52 -16.61
N SER A 617 -5.65 1.45 -17.56
CA SER A 617 -4.52 1.49 -18.50
C SER A 617 -3.23 1.98 -17.83
N THR A 618 -3.33 2.89 -16.86
CA THR A 618 -2.16 3.42 -16.14
C THR A 618 -1.78 2.57 -14.94
N ALA A 619 -2.68 1.70 -14.45
CA ALA A 619 -2.46 0.87 -13.28
C ALA A 619 -1.19 -0.01 -13.35
N ILE A 620 -0.76 -0.41 -14.56
CA ILE A 620 0.50 -1.17 -14.77
C ILE A 620 1.72 -0.38 -14.25
N PHE A 621 1.69 0.95 -14.33
CA PHE A 621 2.78 1.85 -13.93
C PHE A 621 2.69 2.29 -12.48
N PHE A 622 1.74 1.77 -11.71
CA PHE A 622 1.54 2.13 -10.31
C PHE A 622 2.83 2.02 -9.44
N PRO A 623 3.72 1.03 -9.65
CA PRO A 623 5.00 0.96 -8.93
C PRO A 623 5.89 2.18 -9.14
N SER A 624 5.92 2.73 -10.36
CA SER A 624 6.67 3.94 -10.68
C SER A 624 6.11 5.16 -9.94
N ALA A 625 4.79 5.21 -9.75
CA ALA A 625 4.14 6.29 -9.01
C ALA A 625 4.52 6.26 -7.51
N ILE A 626 4.69 5.07 -6.90
CA ILE A 626 5.24 4.96 -5.54
C ILE A 626 6.70 5.40 -5.50
N GLY A 627 7.52 4.99 -6.47
CA GLY A 627 8.91 5.44 -6.57
C GLY A 627 9.03 6.97 -6.62
N MET A 628 8.10 7.64 -7.30
CA MET A 628 8.02 9.10 -7.33
C MET A 628 7.80 9.73 -5.95
N LEU A 629 7.08 9.07 -5.03
CA LEU A 629 6.92 9.56 -3.65
C LEU A 629 8.24 9.63 -2.90
N MET A 630 9.14 8.67 -3.14
CA MET A 630 10.46 8.70 -2.52
C MET A 630 11.29 9.87 -3.05
N VAL A 631 11.23 10.10 -4.37
CA VAL A 631 11.92 11.24 -4.99
C VAL A 631 11.38 12.55 -4.41
N ILE A 632 10.06 12.68 -4.25
CA ILE A 632 9.45 13.85 -3.60
C ILE A 632 9.98 14.00 -2.17
N ARG A 633 10.05 12.91 -1.39
CA ARG A 633 10.58 12.95 -0.02
C ARG A 633 12.06 13.34 0.04
N ILE A 634 12.89 12.90 -0.90
CA ILE A 634 14.34 13.18 -0.86
C ILE A 634 14.67 14.59 -1.37
N PHE A 635 13.96 15.07 -2.40
CA PHE A 635 14.33 16.33 -3.06
C PHE A 635 13.44 17.51 -2.72
N VAL A 636 12.16 17.27 -2.45
CA VAL A 636 11.17 18.35 -2.26
C VAL A 636 11.05 18.68 -0.78
N LEU A 637 10.95 17.68 0.10
CA LEU A 637 10.75 17.91 1.54
C LEU A 637 11.94 18.65 2.19
N PRO A 638 13.21 18.28 1.97
CA PRO A 638 14.36 19.00 2.54
C PRO A 638 14.58 20.40 1.98
N LYS A 639 13.85 20.80 0.92
CA LYS A 639 13.86 22.19 0.41
C LYS A 639 12.84 23.07 1.14
N ILE A 640 11.88 22.48 1.87
CA ILE A 640 10.75 23.17 2.48
C ILE A 640 10.83 23.15 4.02
N PHE A 641 11.38 22.06 4.58
CA PHE A 641 11.48 21.80 6.02
C PHE A 641 12.93 21.53 6.41
N ASP A 642 13.30 21.98 7.60
CA ASP A 642 14.59 21.67 8.22
C ASP A 642 14.60 20.23 8.80
N GLU A 643 15.78 19.65 9.02
CA GLU A 643 15.89 18.28 9.56
C GLU A 643 15.29 18.15 10.96
N GLU A 644 15.41 19.17 11.81
CA GLU A 644 14.77 19.20 13.12
C GLU A 644 13.24 19.18 13.00
N GLU A 645 12.69 19.95 12.05
CA GLU A 645 11.24 19.96 11.77
C GLU A 645 10.75 18.59 11.25
N LEU A 646 11.54 17.91 10.42
CA LEU A 646 11.22 16.57 9.92
C LEU A 646 11.26 15.50 11.01
N VAL A 647 12.20 15.60 11.95
CA VAL A 647 12.28 14.73 13.14
C VAL A 647 11.04 14.93 14.01
N GLU A 648 10.63 16.17 14.28
CA GLU A 648 9.43 16.48 15.07
C GLU A 648 8.14 16.05 14.36
N LEU A 649 8.10 16.07 13.02
CA LEU A 649 7.01 15.50 12.23
C LEU A 649 7.02 13.95 12.20
N GLY A 650 8.03 13.33 12.80
CA GLY A 650 8.19 11.89 12.93
C GLY A 650 8.77 11.20 11.71
N ASP A 651 9.34 11.93 10.75
CA ASP A 651 10.00 11.40 9.54
C ASP A 651 11.51 11.74 9.52
N PRO A 652 12.31 11.30 10.51
CA PRO A 652 13.73 11.60 10.56
C PRO A 652 14.44 11.08 9.31
N THR A 653 15.40 11.84 8.80
CA THR A 653 16.27 11.35 7.72
C THR A 653 17.10 10.17 8.21
N PRO A 654 17.19 9.05 7.46
CA PRO A 654 17.88 7.87 7.92
C PRO A 654 19.37 8.17 8.17
N ASN A 655 19.83 8.00 9.42
CA ASN A 655 21.25 8.18 9.75
C ASN A 655 22.12 7.13 9.04
N LEU A 656 23.17 7.58 8.35
CA LEU A 656 24.07 6.72 7.56
C LEU A 656 25.07 5.89 8.40
N HIS A 657 24.95 5.87 9.73
CA HIS A 657 25.86 5.11 10.60
C HIS A 657 25.50 3.62 10.61
N LEU A 658 26.30 2.86 9.86
CA LEU A 658 26.22 1.41 9.65
C LEU A 658 26.66 0.56 10.85
N SER A 659 26.61 1.06 12.09
CA SER A 659 27.10 0.30 13.25
C SER A 659 26.06 -0.63 13.89
N ASP A 660 24.77 -0.31 13.91
CA ASP A 660 23.90 -0.91 14.95
C ASP A 660 22.67 -1.69 14.47
N GLY A 661 22.56 -2.03 13.19
CA GLY A 661 21.55 -3.02 12.75
C GLY A 661 20.08 -2.66 13.03
N VAL A 662 19.80 -1.43 13.44
CA VAL A 662 18.46 -0.85 13.56
C VAL A 662 18.22 0.00 12.32
N ILE A 663 17.19 -0.37 11.54
CA ILE A 663 16.65 0.40 10.42
C ILE A 663 15.44 1.16 10.92
#